data_AF-A0A3N0YF87-F1
#
_entry.id   AF-A0A3N0YF87-F1
#
_cell.length_a   1.000
_cell.length_b   1.000
_cell.length_c   1.000
_cell.angle_alpha   90.00
_cell.angle_beta   90.00
_cell.angle_gamma   90.00
#
_symmetry.space_group_name_H-M   'P 1'
#
loop_
_entity.id
_entity.type
_entity.pdbx_description
1 polymer ?
#
loop_
_entity_poly.entity_id
_entity_poly.type
_entity_poly.pdbx_seq_one_letter_code
_entity_poly.pdbx_strand_id
1 'polypeptide(L)'
;MSKRKQPNLSQFGFTKQTKRSDDSAPATTCLPVIPPLPLKVAASDSTSTEDSETLAPETTAATCSGPGDHATPFNWTTKQWSEWRIRNTWLYSKNQKLGCTVCMEAKSLLLAERATGVHLSEEWMNGEVSSESQNNLQKKIYKHRDSLAHKRAVEISEMKEKDVLPNKLPAVMSLQKFNGANVGNVHKSDHACAEIIGHIASEMRAKFGSKIKELGSQISITIDESTVHGLAYMIIYVRCDMTGMGEVDNVFLDIVELSEGTDAESMYKSLRKNLRQAGLDDEFLGKNLICIATDGAVVLTGRVGGLVTKLKQDFPKVQSIHCLAHRLELAVKDSLKEVAGCKKFEFIISKLYALYDQSSKNARLLQEAATGLNMQILKIGQIFTIRWVASSFRTVKAVWNDYPALAHQLRTAMEDASRCDTERQKFRGLHKLLTSTGFLADLACMKDVLRELQNLSLKLQCKQTSLVDVSCHIQQTIDVLTAMKASGGKSTQKAEQRISTGLFKDVELSESRPKINRLQFNQSIINSLKKRLPEPDLVQMLKPLDKRFWPQQHSARILYGETEVRALAKTLGEPDREAVEEFRDFKLQNRAPGKTLVKLQTASLTYLPSSAECETGFSAVNSTDSKYRNKLREQSLSSLLFVDLNGPPLEQFDPLPFVSSWIKAGHRPSTSWVTGRKAKTEDPRPLWSLLI
;
A
#
# COMPACT_ATOMS: atom_id res chain seq x y z
N MET A 1 45.27 -37.01 -17.73
CA MET A 1 45.86 -37.69 -16.56
C MET A 1 45.17 -37.22 -15.29
N SER A 2 44.96 -38.15 -14.35
CA SER A 2 44.57 -37.97 -12.95
C SER A 2 43.07 -37.90 -12.59
N LYS A 3 42.65 -38.96 -11.88
CA LYS A 3 41.37 -39.19 -11.19
C LYS A 3 41.27 -38.32 -9.92
N ARG A 4 40.09 -37.76 -9.60
CA ARG A 4 39.66 -37.40 -8.23
C ARG A 4 38.13 -37.54 -8.14
N LYS A 5 37.61 -38.58 -7.47
CA LYS A 5 37.17 -38.64 -6.05
C LYS A 5 35.86 -37.86 -5.78
N GLN A 6 34.75 -38.59 -5.76
CA GLN A 6 33.53 -38.25 -5.01
C GLN A 6 33.72 -38.67 -3.54
N PRO A 7 33.19 -37.93 -2.55
CA PRO A 7 32.94 -38.44 -1.23
C PRO A 7 31.46 -38.79 -1.01
N ASN A 8 31.26 -39.99 -0.45
CA ASN A 8 30.07 -40.49 0.23
C ASN A 8 29.69 -39.60 1.43
N LEU A 9 28.39 -39.39 1.64
CA LEU A 9 27.81 -39.07 2.95
C LEU A 9 26.50 -39.85 3.11
N SER A 10 26.64 -41.06 3.64
CA SER A 10 25.60 -41.79 4.34
C SER A 10 25.64 -41.39 5.81
N GLN A 11 24.54 -40.83 6.33
CA GLN A 11 24.12 -40.90 7.74
C GLN A 11 22.82 -40.07 7.90
N PHE A 12 21.69 -40.76 8.05
CA PHE A 12 20.75 -40.62 9.17
C PHE A 12 19.54 -41.52 8.88
N GLY A 13 19.45 -42.60 9.67
CA GLY A 13 18.43 -43.64 9.54
C GLY A 13 17.06 -43.16 10.02
N PHE A 14 16.05 -43.50 9.22
CA PHE A 14 14.66 -43.56 9.62
C PHE A 14 14.41 -44.86 10.40
N THR A 15 13.88 -44.76 11.62
CA THR A 15 13.16 -45.86 12.27
C THR A 15 11.71 -45.44 12.52
N LYS A 16 10.81 -46.08 11.76
CA LYS A 16 9.37 -46.12 12.02
C LYS A 16 9.12 -46.99 13.25
N GLN A 17 8.36 -46.50 14.22
CA GLN A 17 7.56 -47.35 15.11
C GLN A 17 6.15 -46.79 15.22
N THR A 18 5.21 -47.62 14.78
CA THR A 18 3.77 -47.50 14.91
C THR A 18 3.34 -47.90 16.33
N LYS A 19 2.44 -47.13 16.95
CA LYS A 19 1.49 -47.64 17.95
C LYS A 19 0.19 -46.84 17.92
N ARG A 20 -0.89 -47.55 17.64
CA ARG A 20 -2.30 -47.16 17.88
C ARG A 20 -2.59 -47.21 19.38
N SER A 21 -3.39 -46.27 19.85
CA SER A 21 -4.39 -46.49 20.89
C SER A 21 -5.45 -45.40 20.76
N ASP A 22 -6.70 -45.85 20.58
CA ASP A 22 -7.92 -45.06 20.65
C ASP A 22 -8.07 -44.41 22.02
N ASP A 23 -8.61 -43.18 22.07
CA ASP A 23 -9.66 -42.83 23.02
C ASP A 23 -10.38 -41.52 22.66
N SER A 24 -11.62 -41.46 23.11
CA SER A 24 -12.78 -40.67 22.70
C SER A 24 -12.77 -39.15 22.99
N ALA A 25 -13.61 -38.45 22.21
CA ALA A 25 -14.02 -37.03 22.15
C ALA A 25 -14.40 -36.36 23.52
N PRO A 26 -14.65 -35.02 23.64
CA PRO A 26 -15.46 -34.19 22.73
C PRO A 26 -14.92 -32.80 22.33
N ALA A 27 -15.51 -32.30 21.24
CA ALA A 27 -15.27 -31.02 20.59
C ALA A 27 -15.65 -29.82 21.47
N THR A 28 -14.73 -28.84 21.56
CA THR A 28 -15.04 -27.49 22.04
C THR A 28 -14.88 -26.52 20.87
N THR A 29 -15.96 -25.87 20.50
CA THR A 29 -16.09 -24.86 19.44
C THR A 29 -15.37 -23.57 19.83
N CYS A 30 -14.23 -23.28 19.19
CA CYS A 30 -13.59 -21.97 19.25
C CYS A 30 -14.24 -21.03 18.22
N LEU A 31 -14.79 -19.91 18.71
CA LEU A 31 -15.31 -18.79 17.95
C LEU A 31 -14.20 -18.10 17.12
N PRO A 32 -14.46 -17.64 15.89
CA PRO A 32 -13.51 -16.85 15.13
C PRO A 32 -13.40 -15.43 15.70
N VAL A 33 -12.15 -14.97 15.87
CA VAL A 33 -11.77 -13.62 16.30
C VAL A 33 -11.97 -12.65 15.13
N ILE A 34 -12.77 -11.60 15.34
CA ILE A 34 -13.01 -10.50 14.40
C ILE A 34 -11.77 -9.57 14.36
N PRO A 35 -11.18 -9.27 13.18
CA PRO A 35 -10.17 -8.23 13.05
C PRO A 35 -10.81 -6.82 13.03
N PRO A 36 -10.16 -5.78 13.60
CA PRO A 36 -10.71 -4.43 13.60
C PRO A 36 -10.62 -3.76 12.22
N LEU A 37 -11.74 -3.18 11.77
CA LEU A 37 -11.86 -2.31 10.59
C LEU A 37 -11.08 -0.98 10.78
N PRO A 38 -10.53 -0.40 9.71
CA PRO A 38 -9.73 0.82 9.76
C PRO A 38 -10.60 2.09 9.83
N LEU A 39 -10.35 2.93 10.85
CA LEU A 39 -10.90 4.27 10.97
C LEU A 39 -10.20 5.24 9.99
N LYS A 40 -11.00 5.88 9.12
CA LYS A 40 -10.60 7.04 8.31
C LYS A 40 -10.27 8.21 9.23
N VAL A 41 -9.02 8.67 9.23
CA VAL A 41 -8.59 9.93 9.83
C VAL A 41 -8.71 11.01 8.76
N ALA A 42 -9.67 11.93 8.92
CA ALA A 42 -9.68 13.19 8.22
C ALA A 42 -8.72 14.15 8.93
N ALA A 43 -7.77 14.70 8.18
CA ALA A 43 -6.86 15.74 8.64
C ALA A 43 -7.54 17.10 8.56
N SER A 44 -7.39 17.92 9.61
CA SER A 44 -7.54 19.37 9.51
C SER A 44 -6.59 20.03 10.49
N ASP A 45 -5.62 20.76 9.93
CA ASP A 45 -4.79 21.76 10.61
C ASP A 45 -5.66 22.88 11.20
N SER A 46 -5.29 23.43 12.36
CA SER A 46 -5.04 24.87 12.49
C SER A 46 -4.69 25.30 13.92
N THR A 47 -3.81 26.29 13.93
CA THR A 47 -3.27 27.11 15.02
C THR A 47 -4.31 28.06 15.61
N SER A 48 -4.11 28.36 16.90
CA SER A 48 -4.82 29.30 17.78
C SER A 48 -4.90 30.74 17.29
N THR A 49 -6.04 31.42 17.54
CA THR A 49 -6.14 32.80 18.09
C THR A 49 -7.59 33.12 18.47
N GLU A 50 -7.74 33.97 19.50
CA GLU A 50 -8.96 34.39 20.21
C GLU A 50 -9.78 35.42 19.43
N ASP A 51 -11.11 35.43 19.58
CA ASP A 51 -11.94 36.61 19.92
C ASP A 51 -13.45 36.30 19.91
N SER A 52 -14.18 36.99 20.78
CA SER A 52 -15.60 36.87 21.15
C SER A 52 -16.56 37.70 20.28
N GLU A 53 -17.76 37.20 19.98
CA GLU A 53 -19.09 37.85 20.22
C GLU A 53 -20.28 37.23 19.42
N THR A 54 -21.35 36.88 20.18
CA THR A 54 -22.82 36.91 19.93
C THR A 54 -23.57 36.24 18.73
N LEU A 55 -24.44 35.26 19.09
CA LEU A 55 -25.86 34.93 18.70
C LEU A 55 -26.37 35.16 17.25
N ALA A 56 -27.16 34.33 16.53
CA ALA A 56 -27.92 33.04 16.66
C ALA A 56 -28.52 32.74 15.21
N PRO A 57 -29.42 31.76 14.92
CA PRO A 57 -29.58 30.33 15.30
C PRO A 57 -29.73 29.36 14.06
N GLU A 58 -29.97 28.05 14.35
CA GLU A 58 -30.51 26.95 13.49
C GLU A 58 -29.58 26.35 12.41
N THR A 59 -29.17 25.07 12.47
CA THR A 59 -30.04 23.89 12.24
C THR A 59 -29.33 22.62 12.75
N THR A 60 -30.04 21.80 13.54
CA THR A 60 -29.53 20.57 14.15
C THR A 60 -29.43 19.42 13.15
N ALA A 61 -28.20 19.00 12.82
CA ALA A 61 -27.94 17.71 12.18
C ALA A 61 -27.91 16.60 13.25
N ALA A 62 -28.93 15.74 13.25
CA ALA A 62 -29.01 14.58 14.12
C ALA A 62 -28.00 13.51 13.69
N THR A 63 -26.98 13.30 14.53
CA THR A 63 -26.07 12.16 14.49
C THR A 63 -26.82 10.89 14.89
N CYS A 64 -26.86 9.89 13.99
CA CYS A 64 -27.41 8.57 14.27
C CYS A 64 -26.52 7.80 15.27
N SER A 65 -26.85 7.89 16.54
CA SER A 65 -26.43 6.97 17.59
C SER A 65 -27.21 5.66 17.48
N GLY A 66 -26.50 4.51 17.52
CA GLY A 66 -27.13 3.19 17.59
C GLY A 66 -28.02 3.06 18.83
N PRO A 67 -29.10 2.24 18.79
CA PRO A 67 -30.10 2.25 19.85
C PRO A 67 -29.56 1.55 21.10
N GLY A 68 -29.22 2.34 22.12
CA GLY A 68 -29.40 1.92 23.50
C GLY A 68 -30.90 1.89 23.79
N ASP A 69 -31.43 0.73 24.19
CA ASP A 69 -32.43 0.62 25.26
C ASP A 69 -32.89 -0.84 25.47
N HIS A 70 -32.76 -1.30 26.72
CA HIS A 70 -33.23 -2.60 27.22
C HIS A 70 -34.66 -2.49 27.82
N ALA A 71 -35.50 -1.59 27.29
CA ALA A 71 -36.86 -1.41 27.80
C ALA A 71 -37.72 -2.65 27.53
N THR A 72 -38.48 -3.10 28.53
CA THR A 72 -39.46 -4.18 28.36
C THR A 72 -40.70 -3.62 27.65
N PRO A 73 -41.24 -4.28 26.60
CA PRO A 73 -42.45 -3.83 25.92
C PRO A 73 -43.64 -3.70 26.87
N PHE A 74 -44.60 -2.84 26.51
CA PHE A 74 -45.81 -2.61 27.31
C PHE A 74 -46.55 -3.94 27.58
N ASN A 75 -46.96 -4.16 28.83
CA ASN A 75 -47.62 -5.36 29.32
C ASN A 75 -46.81 -6.66 29.23
N TRP A 76 -45.48 -6.63 29.13
CA TRP A 76 -44.63 -7.84 29.20
C TRP A 76 -43.79 -7.87 30.47
N THR A 77 -43.55 -9.05 31.02
CA THR A 77 -42.55 -9.21 32.09
C THR A 77 -41.15 -9.29 31.50
N THR A 78 -40.14 -8.87 32.25
CA THR A 78 -38.72 -8.92 31.83
C THR A 78 -38.29 -10.34 31.45
N LYS A 79 -38.82 -11.36 32.14
CA LYS A 79 -38.56 -12.78 31.84
C LYS A 79 -39.22 -13.25 30.53
N GLN A 80 -40.45 -12.84 30.26
CA GLN A 80 -41.12 -13.18 29.00
C GLN A 80 -40.45 -12.51 27.81
N TRP A 81 -39.99 -11.26 27.97
CA TRP A 81 -39.30 -10.52 26.92
C TRP A 81 -37.93 -11.14 26.58
N SER A 82 -37.16 -11.56 27.59
CA SER A 82 -35.87 -12.22 27.35
C SER A 82 -36.02 -13.55 26.61
N GLU A 83 -36.98 -14.39 27.00
CA GLU A 83 -37.26 -15.67 26.34
C GLU A 83 -37.73 -15.53 24.88
N TRP A 84 -38.43 -14.44 24.56
CA TRP A 84 -38.92 -14.17 23.21
C TRP A 84 -37.88 -13.56 22.29
N ARG A 85 -37.02 -12.68 22.82
CA ARG A 85 -35.92 -12.06 22.07
C ARG A 85 -34.87 -13.07 21.63
N ILE A 86 -34.65 -14.12 22.43
CA ILE A 86 -33.79 -15.24 22.05
C ILE A 86 -34.30 -15.94 20.79
N ARG A 87 -35.63 -16.05 20.63
CA ARG A 87 -36.26 -16.70 19.47
C ARG A 87 -36.50 -15.75 18.27
N ASN A 88 -36.48 -14.44 18.50
CA ASN A 88 -36.71 -13.41 17.49
C ASN A 88 -35.64 -12.32 17.66
N THR A 89 -34.41 -12.65 17.29
CA THR A 89 -33.23 -11.79 17.50
C THR A 89 -33.30 -10.45 16.78
N TRP A 90 -34.13 -10.36 15.73
CA TRP A 90 -34.42 -9.14 14.95
C TRP A 90 -35.39 -8.17 15.64
N LEU A 91 -36.01 -8.57 16.75
CA LEU A 91 -37.02 -7.77 17.45
C LEU A 91 -36.34 -6.88 18.51
N TYR A 92 -36.64 -5.58 18.48
CA TYR A 92 -36.21 -4.62 19.50
C TYR A 92 -37.41 -3.90 20.12
N SER A 93 -37.18 -3.27 21.28
CA SER A 93 -38.18 -2.41 21.90
C SER A 93 -37.63 -1.02 22.13
N LYS A 94 -38.45 -0.01 21.82
CA LYS A 94 -38.18 1.41 22.04
C LYS A 94 -39.46 2.04 22.56
N ASN A 95 -39.38 2.82 23.64
CA ASN A 95 -40.55 3.47 24.25
C ASN A 95 -41.72 2.51 24.53
N GLN A 96 -41.41 1.30 25.02
CA GLN A 96 -42.38 0.22 25.28
C GLN A 96 -43.13 -0.33 24.04
N LYS A 97 -42.74 0.10 22.83
CA LYS A 97 -43.25 -0.39 21.54
C LYS A 97 -42.23 -1.32 20.88
N LEU A 98 -42.66 -2.09 19.88
CA LEU A 98 -41.83 -3.05 19.16
C LEU A 98 -41.39 -2.52 17.81
N GLY A 99 -40.19 -2.93 17.39
CA GLY A 99 -39.64 -2.70 16.06
C GLY A 99 -38.82 -3.89 15.56
N CYS A 100 -38.45 -3.83 14.28
CA CYS A 100 -37.60 -4.82 13.61
C CYS A 100 -36.28 -4.17 13.20
N THR A 101 -35.16 -4.63 13.77
CA THR A 101 -33.81 -4.11 13.45
C THR A 101 -33.45 -4.37 12.00
N VAL A 102 -33.80 -5.55 11.48
CA VAL A 102 -33.55 -5.94 10.09
C VAL A 102 -34.25 -5.01 9.09
N CYS A 103 -35.54 -4.71 9.30
CA CYS A 103 -36.27 -3.79 8.43
C CYS A 103 -35.78 -2.34 8.58
N MET A 104 -35.40 -1.92 9.80
CA MET A 104 -34.83 -0.60 10.07
C MET A 104 -33.51 -0.40 9.32
N GLU A 105 -32.63 -1.41 9.31
CA GLU A 105 -31.33 -1.35 8.63
C GLU A 105 -31.44 -1.45 7.10
N ALA A 106 -32.42 -2.21 6.59
CA ALA A 106 -32.65 -2.33 5.15
C ALA A 106 -33.10 -1.02 4.48
N LYS A 107 -33.57 -0.03 5.26
CA LYS A 107 -34.07 1.26 4.79
C LYS A 107 -33.09 2.03 3.89
N SER A 108 -31.79 1.97 4.17
CA SER A 108 -30.77 2.71 3.41
C SER A 108 -30.31 2.01 2.13
N LEU A 109 -30.71 0.75 1.92
CA LEU A 109 -30.21 -0.11 0.84
C LEU A 109 -31.19 -0.28 -0.32
N LEU A 110 -32.44 0.18 -0.17
CA LEU A 110 -33.48 0.12 -1.19
C LEU A 110 -33.49 1.42 -2.01
N LEU A 111 -33.13 1.35 -3.29
CA LEU A 111 -33.35 2.46 -4.22
C LEU A 111 -34.85 2.58 -4.54
N ALA A 112 -35.44 3.69 -4.11
CA ALA A 112 -36.81 4.15 -4.38
C ALA A 112 -37.91 3.05 -4.42
N GLU A 113 -38.63 2.93 -3.31
CA GLU A 113 -39.71 1.96 -3.01
C GLU A 113 -40.80 1.78 -4.08
N ARG A 114 -40.89 2.67 -5.07
CA ARG A 114 -41.90 2.62 -6.14
C ARG A 114 -41.63 1.58 -7.23
N ALA A 115 -40.39 1.07 -7.37
CA ALA A 115 -40.02 0.19 -8.48
C ALA A 115 -40.24 -1.32 -8.23
N THR A 116 -40.33 -1.77 -6.97
CA THR A 116 -40.27 -3.20 -6.61
C THR A 116 -41.60 -3.81 -6.14
N GLY A 117 -42.64 -2.98 -5.93
CA GLY A 117 -43.97 -3.42 -5.49
C GLY A 117 -44.03 -4.04 -4.08
N VAL A 118 -42.96 -3.94 -3.28
CA VAL A 118 -42.91 -4.46 -1.91
C VAL A 118 -42.56 -3.32 -0.95
N HIS A 119 -43.50 -3.00 -0.07
CA HIS A 119 -43.40 -1.90 0.89
C HIS A 119 -42.98 -2.43 2.27
N LEU A 120 -41.87 -1.91 2.82
CA LEU A 120 -41.51 -2.17 4.23
C LEU A 120 -42.45 -1.37 5.13
N SER A 121 -42.92 -1.97 6.21
CA SER A 121 -43.84 -1.28 7.12
C SER A 121 -43.09 -0.25 7.96
N GLU A 122 -43.47 1.02 7.83
CA GLU A 122 -42.86 2.13 8.60
C GLU A 122 -42.96 1.93 10.12
N GLU A 123 -44.11 1.44 10.60
CA GLU A 123 -44.30 1.13 12.03
C GLU A 123 -43.25 0.15 12.58
N TRP A 124 -42.88 -0.87 11.78
CA TRP A 124 -41.87 -1.85 12.18
C TRP A 124 -40.45 -1.29 12.08
N MET A 125 -40.18 -0.43 11.10
CA MET A 125 -38.87 0.22 10.94
C MET A 125 -38.60 1.21 12.09
N ASN A 126 -39.61 2.00 12.44
CA ASN A 126 -39.47 3.09 13.41
C ASN A 126 -39.68 2.63 14.87
N GLY A 127 -40.12 1.39 15.09
CA GLY A 127 -40.32 0.83 16.42
C GLY A 127 -41.62 1.28 17.07
N GLU A 128 -42.69 1.41 16.29
CA GLU A 128 -43.97 2.00 16.70
C GLU A 128 -45.08 0.96 16.91
N VAL A 129 -44.76 -0.34 16.79
CA VAL A 129 -45.75 -1.40 16.89
C VAL A 129 -46.18 -1.58 18.34
N SER A 130 -47.47 -1.41 18.60
CA SER A 130 -48.07 -1.55 19.93
C SER A 130 -49.41 -2.29 19.90
N SER A 131 -49.80 -2.79 21.07
CA SER A 131 -51.09 -3.45 21.33
C SER A 131 -51.29 -3.56 22.85
N GLU A 132 -52.49 -3.31 23.33
CA GLU A 132 -52.86 -3.47 24.75
C GLU A 132 -52.94 -4.95 25.16
N SER A 133 -53.22 -5.84 24.19
CA SER A 133 -53.26 -7.29 24.38
C SER A 133 -51.97 -7.97 23.92
N GLN A 134 -51.37 -8.79 24.79
CA GLN A 134 -50.19 -9.60 24.47
C GLN A 134 -50.43 -10.55 23.28
N ASN A 135 -51.59 -11.22 23.24
CA ASN A 135 -51.94 -12.18 22.17
C ASN A 135 -52.02 -11.50 20.79
N ASN A 136 -52.52 -10.28 20.73
CA ASN A 136 -52.59 -9.51 19.48
C ASN A 136 -51.21 -9.04 19.03
N LEU A 137 -50.33 -8.68 19.98
CA LEU A 137 -48.95 -8.31 19.67
C LEU A 137 -48.18 -9.49 19.08
N GLN A 138 -48.36 -10.69 19.66
CA GLN A 138 -47.77 -11.92 19.12
C GLN A 138 -48.26 -12.22 17.69
N LYS A 139 -49.56 -12.07 17.41
CA LYS A 139 -50.10 -12.22 16.05
C LYS A 139 -49.49 -11.22 15.05
N LYS A 140 -49.28 -9.96 15.46
CA LYS A 140 -48.60 -8.95 14.62
C LYS A 140 -47.16 -9.35 14.32
N ILE A 141 -46.42 -9.85 15.33
CA ILE A 141 -45.05 -10.36 15.16
C ILE A 141 -45.00 -11.49 14.13
N TYR A 142 -45.87 -12.51 14.26
CA TYR A 142 -45.90 -13.62 13.31
C TYR A 142 -46.26 -13.17 11.88
N LYS A 143 -47.28 -12.32 11.73
CA LYS A 143 -47.65 -11.77 10.41
C LYS A 143 -46.51 -10.98 9.77
N HIS A 144 -45.77 -10.19 10.56
CA HIS A 144 -44.61 -9.46 10.07
C HIS A 144 -43.49 -10.41 9.67
N ARG A 145 -43.09 -11.32 10.55
CA ARG A 145 -42.04 -12.32 10.30
C ARG A 145 -42.30 -13.10 9.01
N ASP A 146 -43.54 -13.49 8.80
CA ASP A 146 -43.91 -14.35 7.68
C ASP A 146 -44.20 -13.54 6.40
N SER A 147 -44.23 -12.20 6.49
CA SER A 147 -44.44 -11.29 5.35
C SER A 147 -43.30 -11.36 4.34
N LEU A 148 -43.66 -11.20 3.05
CA LEU A 148 -42.68 -11.17 1.97
C LEU A 148 -41.69 -10.00 2.13
N ALA A 149 -42.15 -8.87 2.67
CA ALA A 149 -41.32 -7.69 2.90
C ALA A 149 -40.23 -7.95 3.98
N HIS A 150 -40.59 -8.59 5.10
CA HIS A 150 -39.63 -8.94 6.14
C HIS A 150 -38.65 -10.01 5.70
N LYS A 151 -39.13 -11.10 5.06
CA LYS A 151 -38.26 -12.15 4.52
C LYS A 151 -37.22 -11.58 3.55
N ARG A 152 -37.62 -10.63 2.69
CA ARG A 152 -36.71 -9.92 1.78
C ARG A 152 -35.71 -9.03 2.53
N ALA A 153 -36.11 -8.34 3.60
CA ALA A 153 -35.19 -7.56 4.41
C ALA A 153 -34.14 -8.45 5.12
N VAL A 154 -34.54 -9.64 5.58
CA VAL A 154 -33.63 -10.65 6.15
C VAL A 154 -32.59 -11.10 5.12
N GLU A 155 -33.02 -11.43 3.90
CA GLU A 155 -32.08 -11.82 2.82
C GLU A 155 -31.01 -10.75 2.55
N ILE A 156 -31.40 -9.47 2.51
CA ILE A 156 -30.47 -8.34 2.33
C ILE A 156 -29.48 -8.24 3.49
N SER A 157 -29.98 -8.39 4.72
CA SER A 157 -29.15 -8.32 5.94
C SER A 157 -28.16 -9.48 6.03
N GLU A 158 -28.58 -10.70 5.68
CA GLU A 158 -27.71 -11.88 5.63
C GLU A 158 -26.65 -11.77 4.52
N MET A 159 -26.96 -11.12 3.39
CA MET A 159 -25.98 -10.82 2.35
C MET A 159 -24.94 -9.79 2.81
N LYS A 160 -25.31 -8.84 3.68
CA LYS A 160 -24.42 -7.83 4.26
C LYS A 160 -23.46 -8.41 5.32
N GLU A 161 -23.95 -9.29 6.21
CA GLU A 161 -23.14 -9.87 7.30
C GLU A 161 -22.04 -10.84 6.85
N LYS A 162 -22.17 -11.41 5.64
CA LYS A 162 -21.15 -12.34 5.12
C LYS A 162 -19.84 -11.67 4.72
N ASP A 163 -19.68 -10.35 4.85
CA ASP A 163 -18.46 -9.55 4.57
C ASP A 163 -17.75 -9.94 3.26
N VAL A 164 -18.55 -10.38 2.30
CA VAL A 164 -18.19 -10.62 0.92
C VAL A 164 -19.05 -9.61 0.17
N LEU A 165 -18.50 -8.40 -0.07
CA LEU A 165 -18.84 -7.64 -1.29
C LEU A 165 -19.10 -8.68 -2.37
N PRO A 166 -20.30 -8.78 -2.99
CA PRO A 166 -20.70 -10.03 -3.61
C PRO A 166 -19.71 -10.39 -4.74
N ASN A 167 -18.72 -11.22 -4.42
CA ASN A 167 -17.60 -11.54 -5.31
C ASN A 167 -18.02 -12.50 -6.43
N LYS A 168 -19.33 -12.73 -6.54
CA LYS A 168 -19.97 -13.41 -7.65
C LYS A 168 -20.89 -12.40 -8.30
N LEU A 169 -20.58 -12.04 -9.53
CA LEU A 169 -21.38 -11.16 -10.37
C LEU A 169 -22.88 -11.53 -10.34
N PRO A 170 -23.31 -12.81 -10.30
CA PRO A 170 -24.71 -13.16 -10.14
C PRO A 170 -25.42 -12.52 -8.94
N ALA A 171 -24.75 -12.39 -7.79
CA ALA A 171 -25.33 -11.79 -6.59
C ALA A 171 -25.43 -10.27 -6.73
N VAL A 172 -24.40 -9.61 -7.27
CA VAL A 172 -24.44 -8.17 -7.60
C VAL A 172 -25.53 -7.88 -8.63
N MET A 173 -25.61 -8.67 -9.69
CA MET A 173 -26.64 -8.54 -10.74
C MET A 173 -28.05 -8.75 -10.17
N SER A 174 -28.20 -9.66 -9.20
CA SER A 174 -29.49 -9.86 -8.51
C SER A 174 -29.85 -8.65 -7.66
N LEU A 175 -28.88 -8.06 -6.93
CA LEU A 175 -29.08 -6.84 -6.17
C LEU A 175 -29.39 -5.63 -7.07
N GLN A 176 -28.72 -5.50 -8.21
CA GLN A 176 -28.98 -4.41 -9.16
C GLN A 176 -30.37 -4.53 -9.79
N LYS A 177 -30.78 -5.74 -10.19
CA LYS A 177 -32.19 -5.98 -10.61
C LYS A 177 -33.17 -5.66 -9.50
N PHE A 178 -32.83 -6.04 -8.26
CA PHE A 178 -33.64 -5.77 -7.09
C PHE A 178 -33.81 -4.26 -6.85
N ASN A 179 -32.79 -3.47 -7.16
CA ASN A 179 -32.81 -2.01 -7.15
C ASN A 179 -33.46 -1.38 -8.41
N GLY A 180 -34.13 -2.18 -9.25
CA GLY A 180 -34.82 -1.72 -10.46
C GLY A 180 -33.92 -1.48 -11.67
N ALA A 181 -32.63 -1.83 -11.61
CA ALA A 181 -31.73 -1.68 -12.76
C ALA A 181 -32.01 -2.74 -13.83
N ASN A 182 -32.12 -2.30 -15.09
CA ASN A 182 -32.20 -3.21 -16.23
C ASN A 182 -30.80 -3.74 -16.60
N VAL A 183 -30.46 -4.91 -16.10
CA VAL A 183 -29.16 -5.57 -16.36
C VAL A 183 -29.17 -6.51 -17.58
N GLY A 184 -30.17 -6.43 -18.45
CA GLY A 184 -30.28 -7.22 -19.68
C GLY A 184 -30.43 -8.73 -19.45
N ASN A 185 -30.18 -9.54 -20.48
CA ASN A 185 -30.29 -11.01 -20.44
C ASN A 185 -28.97 -11.78 -20.62
N VAL A 186 -27.93 -11.09 -21.08
CA VAL A 186 -26.61 -11.65 -21.40
C VAL A 186 -25.56 -11.05 -20.43
N HIS A 187 -24.38 -11.66 -20.32
CA HIS A 187 -23.23 -11.16 -19.55
C HIS A 187 -23.41 -11.10 -18.02
N LYS A 188 -24.07 -12.11 -17.44
CA LYS A 188 -24.37 -12.20 -16.00
C LYS A 188 -23.47 -13.20 -15.23
N SER A 189 -22.47 -13.76 -15.89
CA SER A 189 -21.54 -14.73 -15.29
C SER A 189 -20.18 -14.09 -15.01
N ASP A 190 -19.46 -14.64 -14.03
CA ASP A 190 -18.08 -14.23 -13.73
C ASP A 190 -17.17 -14.38 -14.96
N HIS A 191 -17.44 -15.39 -15.80
CA HIS A 191 -16.75 -15.58 -17.08
C HIS A 191 -16.98 -14.43 -18.06
N ALA A 192 -18.22 -14.00 -18.26
CA ALA A 192 -18.53 -12.87 -19.14
C ALA A 192 -17.91 -11.56 -18.64
N CYS A 193 -17.87 -11.34 -17.32
CA CYS A 193 -17.14 -10.21 -16.75
C CYS A 193 -15.64 -10.26 -17.07
N ALA A 194 -15.02 -11.43 -16.92
CA ALA A 194 -13.61 -11.59 -17.27
C ALA A 194 -13.35 -11.34 -18.76
N GLU A 195 -14.26 -11.74 -19.66
CA GLU A 195 -14.15 -11.45 -21.09
C GLU A 195 -14.30 -9.95 -21.38
N ILE A 196 -15.28 -9.27 -20.76
CA ILE A 196 -15.50 -7.82 -20.94
C ILE A 196 -14.28 -7.04 -20.45
N ILE A 197 -13.78 -7.34 -19.26
CA ILE A 197 -12.57 -6.70 -18.70
C ILE A 197 -11.36 -7.01 -19.60
N GLY A 198 -11.24 -8.24 -20.10
CA GLY A 198 -10.20 -8.63 -21.04
C GLY A 198 -10.23 -7.80 -22.34
N HIS A 199 -11.42 -7.55 -22.89
CA HIS A 199 -11.57 -6.72 -24.09
C HIS A 199 -11.22 -5.25 -23.83
N ILE A 200 -11.72 -4.67 -22.73
CA ILE A 200 -11.38 -3.29 -22.34
C ILE A 200 -9.86 -3.16 -22.18
N ALA A 201 -9.22 -4.06 -21.43
CA ALA A 201 -7.78 -4.05 -21.23
C ALA A 201 -7.00 -4.20 -22.54
N SER A 202 -7.45 -5.08 -23.45
CA SER A 202 -6.83 -5.27 -24.76
C SER A 202 -6.87 -4.00 -25.60
N GLU A 203 -8.02 -3.34 -25.68
CA GLU A 203 -8.19 -2.09 -26.43
C GLU A 203 -7.34 -0.95 -25.82
N MET A 204 -7.35 -0.82 -24.49
CA MET A 204 -6.53 0.19 -23.80
C MET A 204 -5.02 -0.05 -24.01
N ARG A 205 -4.55 -1.30 -23.98
CA ARG A 205 -3.16 -1.65 -24.28
C ARG A 205 -2.78 -1.34 -25.72
N ALA A 206 -3.65 -1.68 -26.67
CA ALA A 206 -3.42 -1.38 -28.07
C ALA A 206 -3.32 0.14 -28.29
N LYS A 207 -4.21 0.92 -27.68
CA LYS A 207 -4.18 2.38 -27.75
C LYS A 207 -2.93 2.96 -27.09
N PHE A 208 -2.55 2.44 -25.92
CA PHE A 208 -1.29 2.80 -25.25
C PHE A 208 -0.08 2.62 -26.18
N GLY A 209 0.07 1.41 -26.74
CA GLY A 209 1.18 1.07 -27.63
C GLY A 209 1.21 1.92 -28.90
N SER A 210 0.04 2.11 -29.54
CA SER A 210 -0.09 2.98 -30.71
C SER A 210 0.27 4.43 -30.39
N LYS A 211 -0.13 4.95 -29.23
CA LYS A 211 0.10 6.35 -28.87
C LYS A 211 1.57 6.66 -28.63
N ILE A 212 2.28 5.82 -27.88
CA ILE A 212 3.72 6.03 -27.65
C ILE A 212 4.56 5.83 -28.92
N LYS A 213 4.11 4.97 -29.83
CA LYS A 213 4.70 4.82 -31.17
C LYS A 213 4.50 6.07 -32.02
N GLU A 214 3.28 6.61 -32.08
CA GLU A 214 2.95 7.83 -32.81
C GLU A 214 3.82 9.01 -32.36
N LEU A 215 3.97 9.18 -31.04
CA LEU A 215 4.76 10.24 -30.44
C LEU A 215 6.28 10.00 -30.57
N GLY A 216 6.71 8.76 -30.82
CA GLY A 216 8.11 8.36 -30.72
C GLY A 216 8.66 8.55 -29.31
N SER A 217 7.82 8.30 -28.29
CA SER A 217 8.15 8.56 -26.89
C SER A 217 9.29 7.66 -26.43
N GLN A 218 10.28 8.25 -25.78
CA GLN A 218 11.29 7.49 -25.06
C GLN A 218 10.67 6.80 -23.85
N ILE A 219 11.10 5.57 -23.59
CA ILE A 219 10.53 4.73 -22.53
C ILE A 219 11.60 4.20 -21.58
N SER A 220 11.21 4.04 -20.32
CA SER A 220 11.92 3.24 -19.32
C SER A 220 11.06 2.08 -18.88
N ILE A 221 11.66 0.91 -18.66
CA ILE A 221 10.95 -0.28 -18.17
C ILE A 221 11.32 -0.52 -16.71
N THR A 222 10.33 -0.85 -15.89
CA THR A 222 10.55 -1.31 -14.52
C THR A 222 10.05 -2.73 -14.39
N ILE A 223 10.89 -3.61 -13.84
CA ILE A 223 10.49 -4.98 -13.53
C ILE A 223 10.85 -5.35 -12.10
N ASP A 224 10.03 -6.22 -11.54
CA ASP A 224 10.27 -6.86 -10.25
C ASP A 224 9.66 -8.26 -10.25
N GLU A 225 10.23 -9.15 -9.44
CA GLU A 225 9.76 -10.52 -9.29
C GLU A 225 9.25 -10.74 -7.86
N SER A 226 8.09 -11.36 -7.74
CA SER A 226 7.57 -11.75 -6.44
C SER A 226 6.76 -13.03 -6.51
N THR A 227 6.74 -13.76 -5.40
CA THR A 227 5.94 -14.97 -5.25
C THR A 227 4.56 -14.64 -4.68
N VAL A 228 3.51 -14.87 -5.47
CA VAL A 228 2.09 -14.72 -5.07
C VAL A 228 1.42 -16.09 -5.10
N HIS A 229 0.85 -16.50 -3.97
CA HIS A 229 0.19 -17.82 -3.80
C HIS A 229 1.04 -19.03 -4.24
N GLY A 230 2.35 -18.96 -4.05
CA GLY A 230 3.29 -20.03 -4.40
C GLY A 230 3.72 -20.05 -5.87
N LEU A 231 3.29 -19.06 -6.66
CA LEU A 231 3.73 -18.87 -8.04
C LEU A 231 4.60 -17.62 -8.16
N ALA A 232 5.63 -17.69 -8.99
CA ALA A 232 6.49 -16.56 -9.30
C ALA A 232 5.84 -15.71 -10.40
N TYR A 233 5.76 -14.41 -10.15
CA TYR A 233 5.24 -13.43 -11.10
C TYR A 233 6.27 -12.35 -11.37
N MET A 234 6.34 -11.90 -12.62
CA MET A 234 7.07 -10.70 -13.02
C MET A 234 6.08 -9.59 -13.34
N ILE A 235 6.16 -8.48 -12.61
CA ILE A 235 5.36 -7.29 -12.88
C ILE A 235 6.13 -6.31 -13.76
N ILE A 236 5.46 -5.67 -14.71
CA ILE A 236 6.07 -4.80 -15.71
C ILE A 236 5.37 -3.44 -15.71
N TYR A 237 6.15 -2.37 -15.55
CA TYR A 237 5.71 -0.99 -15.76
C TYR A 237 6.53 -0.34 -16.89
N VAL A 238 5.88 0.57 -17.62
CA VAL A 238 6.53 1.42 -18.63
C VAL A 238 6.36 2.88 -18.20
N ARG A 239 7.47 3.61 -18.09
CA ARG A 239 7.48 5.05 -17.87
C ARG A 239 7.70 5.78 -19.18
N CYS A 240 6.78 6.67 -19.57
CA CYS A 240 6.84 7.38 -20.83
C CYS A 240 5.94 8.63 -20.86
N ASP A 241 6.17 9.51 -21.84
CA ASP A 241 5.25 10.59 -22.19
C ASP A 241 4.16 10.09 -23.13
N MET A 242 2.91 10.20 -22.71
CA MET A 242 1.72 9.81 -23.48
C MET A 242 1.06 11.01 -24.19
N THR A 243 1.43 12.22 -23.78
CA THR A 243 0.77 13.50 -24.11
C THR A 243 1.49 14.23 -25.25
N GLY A 244 2.81 14.03 -25.37
CA GLY A 244 3.69 14.82 -26.22
C GLY A 244 4.04 16.20 -25.63
N MET A 245 3.64 16.45 -24.38
CA MET A 245 3.83 17.72 -23.66
C MET A 245 5.03 17.65 -22.69
N GLY A 246 5.76 16.54 -22.66
CA GLY A 246 6.88 16.33 -21.72
C GLY A 246 6.44 15.86 -20.33
N GLU A 247 5.18 15.49 -20.16
CA GLU A 247 4.65 14.89 -18.92
C GLU A 247 4.85 13.37 -18.97
N VAL A 248 5.53 12.80 -17.97
CA VAL A 248 5.85 11.37 -17.95
C VAL A 248 5.15 10.66 -16.80
N ASP A 249 4.55 9.51 -17.11
CA ASP A 249 3.81 8.70 -16.15
C ASP A 249 4.27 7.25 -16.16
N ASN A 250 4.05 6.57 -15.03
CA ASN A 250 4.29 5.14 -14.88
C ASN A 250 3.00 4.38 -15.22
N VAL A 251 3.00 3.66 -16.34
CA VAL A 251 1.87 2.85 -16.80
C VAL A 251 2.13 1.40 -16.42
N PHE A 252 1.20 0.77 -15.69
CA PHE A 252 1.24 -0.68 -15.47
C PHE A 252 1.01 -1.36 -16.81
N LEU A 253 1.91 -2.24 -17.24
CA LEU A 253 1.78 -2.93 -18.51
C LEU A 253 1.14 -4.31 -18.33
N ASP A 254 1.77 -5.13 -17.50
CA ASP A 254 1.36 -6.52 -17.30
C ASP A 254 1.90 -7.12 -15.99
N ILE A 255 1.28 -8.23 -15.58
CA ILE A 255 1.81 -9.16 -14.61
C ILE A 255 1.83 -10.55 -15.22
N VAL A 256 3.02 -11.15 -15.28
CA VAL A 256 3.29 -12.36 -16.05
C VAL A 256 3.65 -13.50 -15.11
N GLU A 257 2.96 -14.63 -15.21
CA GLU A 257 3.31 -15.85 -14.49
C GLU A 257 4.58 -16.47 -15.11
N LEU A 258 5.62 -16.70 -14.30
CA LEU A 258 6.88 -17.27 -14.76
C LEU A 258 6.84 -18.79 -14.77
N SER A 259 5.86 -19.37 -15.49
CA SER A 259 5.60 -20.82 -15.49
C SER A 259 6.70 -21.64 -16.17
N GLU A 260 7.40 -21.06 -17.15
CA GLU A 260 8.47 -21.72 -17.90
C GLU A 260 9.82 -21.73 -17.17
N GLY A 261 9.98 -20.87 -16.16
CA GLY A 261 11.20 -20.75 -15.37
C GLY A 261 11.42 -19.34 -14.83
N THR A 262 12.06 -19.25 -13.67
CA THR A 262 12.47 -17.99 -13.04
C THR A 262 13.92 -17.65 -13.33
N ASP A 263 14.52 -18.26 -14.36
CA ASP A 263 15.86 -17.92 -14.82
C ASP A 263 15.83 -16.73 -15.79
N ALA A 264 16.99 -16.11 -15.95
CA ALA A 264 17.12 -14.88 -16.73
C ALA A 264 16.73 -15.00 -18.20
N GLU A 265 16.91 -16.17 -18.84
CA GLU A 265 16.55 -16.39 -20.24
C GLU A 265 15.04 -16.48 -20.39
N SER A 266 14.39 -17.26 -19.53
CA SER A 266 12.93 -17.42 -19.52
C SER A 266 12.22 -16.11 -19.22
N MET A 267 12.71 -15.34 -18.23
CA MET A 267 12.18 -14.02 -17.92
C MET A 267 12.40 -13.02 -19.08
N TYR A 268 13.56 -13.07 -19.74
CA TYR A 268 13.86 -12.20 -20.89
C TYR A 268 12.90 -12.45 -22.06
N LYS A 269 12.68 -13.73 -22.41
CA LYS A 269 11.71 -14.13 -23.44
C LYS A 269 10.29 -13.68 -23.09
N SER A 270 9.89 -13.87 -21.84
CA SER A 270 8.58 -13.46 -21.33
C SER A 270 8.38 -11.95 -21.43
N LEU A 271 9.39 -11.16 -21.02
CA LEU A 271 9.37 -9.70 -21.15
C LEU A 271 9.22 -9.27 -22.62
N ARG A 272 10.05 -9.81 -23.52
CA ARG A 272 9.99 -9.47 -24.94
C ARG A 272 8.67 -9.82 -25.59
N LYS A 273 8.10 -10.99 -25.25
CA LYS A 273 6.78 -11.40 -25.74
C LYS A 273 5.70 -10.40 -25.32
N ASN A 274 5.68 -10.00 -24.05
CA ASN A 274 4.71 -9.05 -23.52
C ASN A 274 4.85 -7.65 -24.15
N LEU A 275 6.08 -7.14 -24.28
CA LEU A 275 6.34 -5.87 -24.95
C LEU A 275 5.83 -5.89 -26.39
N ARG A 276 6.12 -6.95 -27.15
CA ARG A 276 5.64 -7.11 -28.53
C ARG A 276 4.10 -7.19 -28.61
N GLN A 277 3.45 -7.87 -27.67
CA GLN A 277 1.98 -7.93 -27.60
C GLN A 277 1.35 -6.58 -27.30
N ALA A 278 2.02 -5.73 -26.52
CA ALA A 278 1.64 -4.33 -26.31
C ALA A 278 1.99 -3.43 -27.52
N GLY A 279 2.44 -4.00 -28.63
CA GLY A 279 2.83 -3.25 -29.81
C GLY A 279 4.20 -2.59 -29.70
N LEU A 280 5.06 -2.96 -28.75
CA LEU A 280 6.42 -2.43 -28.59
C LEU A 280 7.43 -3.41 -29.17
N ASP A 281 7.60 -3.35 -30.48
CA ASP A 281 8.53 -4.19 -31.24
C ASP A 281 9.99 -3.76 -31.10
N ASP A 282 10.89 -4.60 -31.61
CA ASP A 282 12.33 -4.39 -31.48
C ASP A 282 12.82 -3.12 -32.17
N GLU A 283 12.15 -2.67 -33.25
CA GLU A 283 12.49 -1.42 -33.93
C GLU A 283 12.19 -0.23 -33.02
N PHE A 284 10.99 -0.19 -32.44
CA PHE A 284 10.61 0.82 -31.47
C PHE A 284 11.53 0.79 -30.24
N LEU A 285 11.78 -0.39 -29.67
CA LEU A 285 12.65 -0.55 -28.51
C LEU A 285 14.09 -0.11 -28.81
N GLY A 286 14.63 -0.48 -29.98
CA GLY A 286 15.97 -0.07 -30.41
C GLY A 286 16.14 1.43 -30.53
N LYS A 287 15.06 2.15 -30.89
CA LYS A 287 15.05 3.62 -30.99
C LYS A 287 14.66 4.33 -29.69
N ASN A 288 13.80 3.76 -28.86
CA ASN A 288 13.14 4.52 -27.80
C ASN A 288 13.32 3.96 -26.38
N LEU A 289 13.82 2.73 -26.20
CA LEU A 289 14.14 2.21 -24.87
C LEU A 289 15.45 2.85 -24.37
N ILE A 290 15.37 3.62 -23.28
CA ILE A 290 16.53 4.35 -22.73
C ILE A 290 16.98 3.78 -21.38
N CYS A 291 16.10 3.09 -20.65
CA CYS A 291 16.43 2.59 -19.31
C CYS A 291 15.64 1.34 -18.92
N ILE A 292 16.27 0.52 -18.07
CA ILE A 292 15.60 -0.52 -17.28
C ILE A 292 15.96 -0.37 -15.78
N ALA A 293 14.95 -0.40 -14.92
CA ALA A 293 15.10 -0.36 -13.47
C ALA A 293 14.64 -1.66 -12.81
N THR A 294 15.45 -2.20 -11.90
CA THR A 294 15.16 -3.46 -11.19
C THR A 294 15.60 -3.40 -9.72
N ASP A 295 15.13 -4.34 -8.89
CA ASP A 295 15.51 -4.48 -7.48
C ASP A 295 16.97 -4.93 -7.25
N GLY A 296 17.70 -5.29 -8.31
CA GLY A 296 19.08 -5.76 -8.28
C GLY A 296 19.26 -7.24 -7.92
N ALA A 297 18.22 -8.07 -8.01
CA ALA A 297 18.34 -9.51 -7.90
C ALA A 297 19.34 -10.06 -8.93
N VAL A 298 20.16 -11.04 -8.54
CA VAL A 298 21.23 -11.59 -9.39
C VAL A 298 20.69 -12.15 -10.71
N VAL A 299 19.49 -12.73 -10.70
CA VAL A 299 18.85 -13.23 -11.92
C VAL A 299 18.48 -12.11 -12.91
N LEU A 300 18.15 -10.92 -12.40
CA LEU A 300 17.85 -9.75 -13.22
C LEU A 300 19.13 -9.04 -13.67
N THR A 301 20.09 -8.83 -12.77
CA THR A 301 21.25 -7.93 -13.02
C THR A 301 22.60 -8.65 -13.13
N GLY A 302 22.63 -9.98 -13.16
CA GLY A 302 23.85 -10.77 -13.25
C GLY A 302 24.71 -10.40 -14.48
N ARG A 303 26.01 -10.19 -14.27
CA ARG A 303 26.94 -9.64 -15.28
C ARG A 303 27.13 -10.49 -16.54
N VAL A 304 26.90 -11.80 -16.45
CA VAL A 304 27.12 -12.74 -17.56
C VAL A 304 25.80 -13.20 -18.17
N GLY A 305 24.83 -13.55 -17.32
CA GLY A 305 23.58 -14.18 -17.76
C GLY A 305 22.30 -13.48 -17.30
N GLY A 306 22.36 -12.34 -16.60
CA GLY A 306 21.17 -11.67 -16.09
C GLY A 306 20.29 -11.07 -17.19
N LEU A 307 18.99 -10.94 -16.93
CA LEU A 307 18.02 -10.39 -17.88
C LEU A 307 18.45 -9.02 -18.45
N VAL A 308 18.90 -8.12 -17.58
CA VAL A 308 19.36 -6.79 -17.98
C VAL A 308 20.59 -6.86 -18.90
N THR A 309 21.49 -7.82 -18.67
CA THR A 309 22.66 -8.03 -19.53
C THR A 309 22.22 -8.47 -20.92
N LYS A 310 21.25 -9.39 -21.01
CA LYS A 310 20.66 -9.82 -22.29
C LYS A 310 19.94 -8.69 -23.01
N LEU A 311 19.14 -7.91 -22.30
CA LEU A 311 18.46 -6.74 -22.85
C LEU A 311 19.46 -5.72 -23.43
N LYS A 312 20.60 -5.50 -22.76
CA LYS A 312 21.67 -4.61 -23.25
C LYS A 312 22.43 -5.17 -24.46
N GLN A 313 22.45 -6.49 -24.67
CA GLN A 313 23.04 -7.06 -25.88
C GLN A 313 22.20 -6.69 -27.11
N ASP A 314 20.87 -6.76 -26.98
CA ASP A 314 19.94 -6.40 -28.05
C ASP A 314 19.77 -4.86 -28.17
N PHE A 315 19.85 -4.13 -27.05
CA PHE A 315 19.68 -2.68 -26.99
C PHE A 315 20.83 -1.99 -26.20
N PRO A 316 22.00 -1.77 -26.83
CA PRO A 316 23.23 -1.32 -26.14
C PRO A 316 23.15 0.03 -25.42
N LYS A 317 22.26 0.92 -25.84
CA LYS A 317 22.11 2.26 -25.25
C LYS A 317 21.38 2.29 -23.91
N VAL A 318 20.70 1.18 -23.56
CA VAL A 318 19.84 1.11 -22.37
C VAL A 318 20.67 1.25 -21.11
N GLN A 319 20.31 2.23 -20.28
CA GLN A 319 20.90 2.40 -18.96
C GLN A 319 20.23 1.45 -17.96
N SER A 320 21.01 0.82 -17.09
CA SER A 320 20.46 -0.01 -16.02
C SER A 320 20.55 0.75 -14.71
N ILE A 321 19.42 0.83 -14.00
CA ILE A 321 19.34 1.44 -12.69
C ILE A 321 18.94 0.37 -11.68
N HIS A 322 19.80 0.18 -10.68
CA HIS A 322 19.44 -0.60 -9.51
C HIS A 322 18.62 0.30 -8.57
N CYS A 323 17.38 -0.11 -8.29
CA CYS A 323 16.41 0.62 -7.49
C CYS A 323 17.04 1.30 -6.27
N LEU A 324 17.00 2.63 -6.25
CA LEU A 324 17.67 3.42 -5.22
C LEU A 324 17.03 3.23 -3.83
N ALA A 325 15.71 3.01 -3.77
CA ALA A 325 15.03 2.65 -2.53
C ALA A 325 15.54 1.30 -1.98
N HIS A 326 15.71 0.28 -2.83
CA HIS A 326 16.28 -1.00 -2.42
C HIS A 326 17.76 -0.85 -2.00
N ARG A 327 18.54 -0.06 -2.73
CA ARG A 327 19.95 0.22 -2.38
C ARG A 327 20.07 0.95 -1.04
N LEU A 328 19.15 1.85 -0.71
CA LEU A 328 19.08 2.49 0.62
C LEU A 328 18.85 1.45 1.72
N GLU A 329 17.88 0.54 1.54
CA GLU A 329 17.60 -0.54 2.48
C GLU A 329 18.84 -1.43 2.70
N LEU A 330 19.57 -1.77 1.63
CA LEU A 330 20.84 -2.50 1.71
C LEU A 330 21.93 -1.71 2.44
N ALA A 331 22.04 -0.40 2.19
CA ALA A 331 23.03 0.46 2.85
C ALA A 331 22.82 0.50 4.37
N VAL A 332 21.55 0.64 4.79
CA VAL A 332 21.20 0.62 6.21
C VAL A 332 21.47 -0.75 6.81
N LYS A 333 21.07 -1.83 6.14
CA LYS A 333 21.34 -3.21 6.60
C LYS A 333 22.82 -3.50 6.80
N ASP A 334 23.69 -3.05 5.90
CA ASP A 334 25.13 -3.24 6.02
C ASP A 334 25.70 -2.49 7.23
N SER A 335 25.30 -1.23 7.43
CA SER A 335 25.79 -0.42 8.55
C SER A 335 25.41 -0.97 9.93
N LEU A 336 24.23 -1.57 10.07
CA LEU A 336 23.76 -2.16 11.34
C LEU A 336 24.61 -3.37 11.77
N LYS A 337 25.19 -4.09 10.80
CA LYS A 337 26.07 -5.25 11.08
C LYS A 337 27.42 -4.83 11.63
N GLU A 338 27.92 -3.66 11.24
CA GLU A 338 29.23 -3.14 11.65
C GLU A 338 29.23 -2.60 13.08
N VAL A 339 28.08 -2.19 13.60
CA VAL A 339 27.97 -1.48 14.89
C VAL A 339 27.38 -2.40 15.95
N ALA A 340 28.23 -2.95 16.82
CA ALA A 340 27.84 -3.92 17.85
C ALA A 340 26.70 -3.44 18.78
N GLY A 341 26.61 -2.12 19.04
CA GLY A 341 25.52 -1.54 19.82
C GLY A 341 24.13 -1.73 19.20
N CYS A 342 24.04 -1.81 17.87
CA CYS A 342 22.77 -1.97 17.15
C CYS A 342 22.12 -3.33 17.42
N LYS A 343 22.92 -4.40 17.52
CA LYS A 343 22.42 -5.76 17.85
C LYS A 343 21.78 -5.82 19.24
N LYS A 344 22.36 -5.11 20.21
CA LYS A 344 21.80 -5.02 21.57
C LYS A 344 20.49 -4.24 21.57
N PHE A 345 20.42 -3.15 20.83
CA PHE A 345 19.20 -2.37 20.65
C PHE A 345 18.08 -3.23 20.00
N GLU A 346 18.41 -3.93 18.91
CA GLU A 346 17.51 -4.86 18.22
C GLU A 346 16.97 -5.95 19.13
N PHE A 347 17.84 -6.54 19.95
CA PHE A 347 17.44 -7.55 20.92
C PHE A 347 16.37 -7.02 21.89
N ILE A 348 16.58 -5.82 22.46
CA ILE A 348 15.64 -5.24 23.43
C ILE A 348 14.28 -4.97 22.77
N ILE A 349 14.26 -4.33 21.60
CA ILE A 349 13.03 -4.03 20.87
C ILE A 349 12.31 -5.33 20.47
N SER A 350 13.04 -6.34 20.01
CA SER A 350 12.46 -7.65 19.69
C SER A 350 11.82 -8.34 20.90
N LYS A 351 12.38 -8.18 22.11
CA LYS A 351 11.77 -8.70 23.34
C LYS A 351 10.51 -7.94 23.73
N LEU A 352 10.48 -6.62 23.56
CA LEU A 352 9.26 -5.82 23.77
C LEU A 352 8.18 -6.22 22.76
N TYR A 353 8.53 -6.31 21.48
CA TYR A 353 7.62 -6.79 20.45
C TYR A 353 7.05 -8.16 20.80
N ALA A 354 7.88 -9.17 21.08
CA ALA A 354 7.42 -10.51 21.41
C ALA A 354 6.52 -10.53 22.68
N LEU A 355 6.81 -9.67 23.67
CA LEU A 355 6.02 -9.60 24.90
C LEU A 355 4.58 -9.18 24.66
N TYR A 356 4.35 -8.19 23.78
CA TYR A 356 3.04 -7.59 23.56
C TYR A 356 2.32 -8.16 22.33
N ASP A 357 3.04 -8.57 21.29
CA ASP A 357 2.44 -9.14 20.08
C ASP A 357 1.98 -10.60 20.30
N GLN A 358 2.73 -11.37 21.10
CA GLN A 358 2.42 -12.80 21.33
C GLN A 358 1.51 -13.04 22.55
N SER A 359 1.15 -12.00 23.31
CA SER A 359 0.32 -12.12 24.50
C SER A 359 -0.78 -11.07 24.52
N SER A 360 -2.00 -11.50 24.15
CA SER A 360 -3.21 -10.66 24.24
C SER A 360 -3.44 -10.13 25.66
N LYS A 361 -3.10 -10.93 26.69
CA LYS A 361 -3.13 -10.51 28.10
C LYS A 361 -2.19 -9.32 28.34
N ASN A 362 -0.92 -9.42 27.96
CA ASN A 362 0.03 -8.33 28.21
C ASN A 362 -0.26 -7.10 27.33
N ALA A 363 -0.78 -7.29 26.11
CA ALA A 363 -1.25 -6.20 25.27
C ALA A 363 -2.40 -5.42 25.93
N ARG A 364 -3.40 -6.14 26.47
CA ARG A 364 -4.50 -5.52 27.24
C ARG A 364 -3.98 -4.76 28.46
N LEU A 365 -3.08 -5.37 29.23
CA LEU A 365 -2.50 -4.72 30.42
C LEU A 365 -1.69 -3.46 30.06
N LEU A 366 -0.99 -3.46 28.92
CA LEU A 366 -0.33 -2.25 28.41
C LEU A 366 -1.33 -1.16 28.03
N GLN A 367 -2.45 -1.54 27.41
CA GLN A 367 -3.52 -0.60 27.07
C GLN A 367 -4.18 -0.01 28.33
N GLU A 368 -4.38 -0.79 29.38
CA GLU A 368 -4.89 -0.34 30.67
C GLU A 368 -3.92 0.63 31.35
N ALA A 369 -2.63 0.28 31.39
CA ALA A 369 -1.57 1.17 31.89
C ALA A 369 -1.54 2.51 31.14
N ALA A 370 -1.70 2.48 29.82
CA ALA A 370 -1.74 3.68 29.02
C ALA A 370 -2.99 4.53 29.26
N THR A 371 -4.15 3.89 29.42
CA THR A 371 -5.41 4.57 29.72
C THR A 371 -5.32 5.28 31.06
N GLY A 372 -4.72 4.64 32.08
CA GLY A 372 -4.45 5.27 33.37
C GLY A 372 -3.51 6.48 33.30
N LEU A 373 -2.72 6.60 32.24
CA LEU A 373 -1.82 7.73 31.96
C LEU A 373 -2.38 8.72 30.92
N ASN A 374 -3.65 8.56 30.48
CA ASN A 374 -4.25 9.31 29.38
C ASN A 374 -3.43 9.26 28.08
N MET A 375 -2.89 8.09 27.76
CA MET A 375 -2.07 7.84 26.57
C MET A 375 -2.76 6.89 25.59
N GLN A 376 -2.57 7.14 24.30
CA GLN A 376 -2.92 6.21 23.24
C GLN A 376 -1.68 5.42 22.81
N ILE A 377 -1.70 4.09 22.97
CA ILE A 377 -0.57 3.21 22.62
C ILE A 377 -0.45 3.07 21.11
N LEU A 378 0.78 3.20 20.63
CA LEU A 378 1.13 2.90 19.26
C LEU A 378 1.53 1.44 19.13
N LYS A 379 1.24 0.83 17.97
CA LYS A 379 1.62 -0.56 17.71
C LYS A 379 3.15 -0.68 17.69
N ILE A 380 3.70 -1.44 18.63
CA ILE A 380 5.11 -1.83 18.65
C ILE A 380 5.27 -2.95 17.61
N GLY A 381 6.02 -2.68 16.54
CA GLY A 381 6.34 -3.67 15.52
C GLY A 381 7.69 -4.34 15.76
N GLN A 382 8.05 -5.26 14.87
CA GLN A 382 9.44 -5.68 14.74
C GLN A 382 10.28 -4.56 14.12
N ILE A 383 11.57 -4.55 14.40
CA ILE A 383 12.54 -3.75 13.66
C ILE A 383 13.35 -4.69 12.77
N PHE A 384 13.95 -4.14 11.72
CA PHE A 384 14.97 -4.86 10.95
C PHE A 384 14.50 -6.17 10.28
N THR A 385 13.28 -6.20 9.74
CA THR A 385 12.74 -7.39 9.05
C THR A 385 12.43 -7.19 7.57
N ILE A 386 11.52 -6.28 7.19
CA ILE A 386 11.12 -5.98 5.79
C ILE A 386 10.82 -4.48 5.65
N ARG A 387 11.29 -3.81 4.58
CA ARG A 387 11.26 -2.33 4.41
C ARG A 387 11.74 -1.62 5.69
N TRP A 388 12.99 -1.90 6.03
CA TRP A 388 13.54 -1.80 7.37
C TRP A 388 13.43 -0.38 7.90
N VAL A 389 13.70 0.62 7.06
CA VAL A 389 13.80 2.00 7.52
C VAL A 389 12.46 2.52 8.04
N ALA A 390 11.40 2.44 7.22
CA ALA A 390 10.09 2.97 7.60
C ALA A 390 9.45 2.16 8.74
N SER A 391 9.56 0.83 8.72
CA SER A 391 9.03 -0.01 9.80
C SER A 391 9.76 0.22 11.12
N SER A 392 11.09 0.28 11.07
CA SER A 392 11.90 0.48 12.29
C SER A 392 11.66 1.87 12.88
N PHE A 393 11.53 2.92 12.06
CA PHE A 393 11.19 4.24 12.57
C PHE A 393 9.83 4.25 13.28
N ARG A 394 8.79 3.62 12.72
CA ARG A 394 7.46 3.52 13.37
C ARG A 394 7.57 2.84 14.74
N THR A 395 8.28 1.73 14.83
CA THR A 395 8.50 1.01 16.10
C THR A 395 9.28 1.85 17.10
N VAL A 396 10.38 2.49 16.69
CA VAL A 396 11.20 3.35 17.55
C VAL A 396 10.41 4.57 18.03
N LYS A 397 9.58 5.16 17.16
CA LYS A 397 8.67 6.25 17.52
C LYS A 397 7.61 5.80 18.52
N ALA A 398 7.04 4.60 18.35
CA ALA A 398 6.11 4.00 19.31
C ALA A 398 6.75 3.85 20.69
N VAL A 399 7.89 3.16 20.78
CA VAL A 399 8.60 2.96 22.05
C VAL A 399 9.00 4.29 22.70
N TRP A 400 9.41 5.29 21.92
CA TRP A 400 9.69 6.63 22.44
C TRP A 400 8.45 7.30 23.03
N ASN A 401 7.32 7.21 22.33
CA ASN A 401 6.07 7.86 22.76
C ASN A 401 5.49 7.16 23.98
N ASP A 402 5.42 5.83 23.92
CA ASP A 402 4.76 4.95 24.88
C ASP A 402 5.67 4.60 26.08
N TYR A 403 6.86 5.20 26.14
CA TYR A 403 7.86 4.94 27.17
C TYR A 403 7.31 4.90 28.62
N PRO A 404 6.47 5.86 29.07
CA PRO A 404 5.88 5.83 30.42
C PRO A 404 4.96 4.63 30.63
N ALA A 405 4.06 4.35 29.69
CA ALA A 405 3.14 3.22 29.77
C ALA A 405 3.90 1.88 29.78
N LEU A 406 4.96 1.77 28.96
CA LEU A 406 5.83 0.60 28.95
C LEU A 406 6.54 0.41 30.30
N ALA A 407 7.11 1.47 30.86
CA ALA A 407 7.79 1.39 32.15
C ALA A 407 6.81 1.04 33.28
N HIS A 408 5.65 1.70 33.33
CA HIS A 408 4.61 1.46 34.33
C HIS A 408 4.06 0.02 34.26
N GLN A 409 3.76 -0.48 33.06
CA GLN A 409 3.27 -1.84 32.88
C GLN A 409 4.31 -2.87 33.34
N LEU A 410 5.58 -2.72 32.92
CA LEU A 410 6.65 -3.64 33.29
C LEU A 410 6.90 -3.62 34.81
N ARG A 411 6.81 -2.44 35.44
CA ARG A 411 6.92 -2.29 36.91
C ARG A 411 5.79 -3.01 37.63
N THR A 412 4.56 -2.74 37.24
CA THR A 412 3.37 -3.39 37.81
C THR A 412 3.44 -4.90 37.67
N ALA A 413 3.86 -5.40 36.49
CA ALA A 413 3.97 -6.83 36.25
C ALA A 413 5.12 -7.53 37.00
N MET A 414 6.19 -6.83 37.36
CA MET A 414 7.27 -7.42 38.18
C MET A 414 6.92 -7.44 39.68
N GLU A 415 6.03 -6.56 40.13
CA GLU A 415 5.53 -6.47 41.51
C GLU A 415 4.25 -7.32 41.73
N ASP A 416 3.64 -7.83 40.66
CA ASP A 416 2.43 -8.66 40.69
C ASP A 416 2.67 -10.02 41.37
N ALA A 417 2.14 -10.15 42.59
CA ALA A 417 2.25 -11.35 43.41
C ALA A 417 1.61 -12.59 42.75
N SER A 418 0.64 -12.41 41.84
CA SER A 418 -0.08 -13.49 41.18
C SER A 418 0.71 -14.19 40.06
N ARG A 419 1.80 -13.57 39.60
CA ARG A 419 2.69 -14.13 38.56
C ARG A 419 3.76 -15.02 39.17
N CYS A 420 4.24 -16.00 38.41
CA CYS A 420 5.33 -16.85 38.86
C CYS A 420 6.66 -16.08 38.89
N ASP A 421 7.63 -16.56 39.66
CA ASP A 421 8.93 -15.90 39.82
C ASP A 421 9.68 -15.73 38.49
N THR A 422 9.58 -16.71 37.60
CA THR A 422 10.20 -16.65 36.27
C THR A 422 9.63 -15.51 35.42
N GLU A 423 8.31 -15.32 35.45
CA GLU A 423 7.66 -14.19 34.77
C GLU A 423 8.07 -12.86 35.39
N ARG A 424 7.98 -12.74 36.72
CA ARG A 424 8.40 -11.51 37.43
C ARG A 424 9.84 -11.14 37.12
N GLN A 425 10.75 -12.11 37.07
CA GLN A 425 12.15 -11.89 36.73
C GLN A 425 12.34 -11.43 35.27
N LYS A 426 11.53 -11.95 34.33
CA LYS A 426 11.52 -11.47 32.94
C LYS A 426 11.09 -10.00 32.86
N PHE A 427 10.00 -9.63 33.53
CA PHE A 427 9.53 -8.24 33.58
C PHE A 427 10.56 -7.31 34.25
N ARG A 428 11.16 -7.73 35.37
CA ARG A 428 12.23 -7.01 36.05
C ARG A 428 13.44 -6.77 35.15
N GLY A 429 13.86 -7.79 34.39
CA GLY A 429 14.95 -7.68 33.42
C GLY A 429 14.64 -6.68 32.31
N LEU A 430 13.44 -6.73 31.74
CA LEU A 430 13.00 -5.79 30.70
C LEU A 430 12.84 -4.37 31.22
N HIS A 431 12.28 -4.20 32.42
CA HIS A 431 12.17 -2.91 33.08
C HIS A 431 13.56 -2.28 33.24
N LYS A 432 14.52 -3.01 33.82
CA LYS A 432 15.92 -2.55 33.98
C LYS A 432 16.57 -2.16 32.65
N LEU A 433 16.29 -2.91 31.58
CA LEU A 433 16.81 -2.59 30.25
C LEU A 433 16.19 -1.30 29.69
N LEU A 434 14.86 -1.16 29.80
CA LEU A 434 14.09 0.00 29.32
C LEU A 434 14.49 1.29 30.05
N THR A 435 14.64 1.23 31.38
CA THR A 435 14.97 2.39 32.24
C THR A 435 16.46 2.74 32.27
N SER A 436 17.32 1.94 31.63
CA SER A 436 18.75 2.25 31.57
C SER A 436 19.01 3.52 30.75
N THR A 437 19.87 4.41 31.26
CA THR A 437 20.31 5.62 30.54
C THR A 437 20.92 5.28 29.16
N GLY A 438 21.62 4.14 29.06
CA GLY A 438 22.16 3.63 27.81
C GLY A 438 21.09 3.25 26.78
N PHE A 439 19.95 2.68 27.19
CA PHE A 439 18.84 2.42 26.26
C PHE A 439 18.14 3.69 25.83
N LEU A 440 17.92 4.66 26.73
CA LEU A 440 17.33 5.93 26.36
C LEU A 440 18.20 6.67 25.33
N ALA A 441 19.52 6.67 25.51
CA ALA A 441 20.47 7.22 24.53
C ALA A 441 20.40 6.49 23.18
N ASP A 442 20.35 5.16 23.18
CA ASP A 442 20.24 4.36 21.95
C ASP A 442 18.92 4.62 21.21
N LEU A 443 17.81 4.66 21.95
CA LEU A 443 16.47 4.92 21.43
C LEU A 443 16.41 6.31 20.77
N ALA A 444 17.00 7.32 21.42
CA ALA A 444 17.07 8.68 20.91
C ALA A 444 17.91 8.77 19.63
N CYS A 445 19.09 8.16 19.64
CA CYS A 445 20.01 8.11 18.50
C CYS A 445 19.35 7.42 17.29
N MET A 446 18.75 6.23 17.51
CA MET A 446 18.03 5.49 16.48
C MET A 446 16.83 6.27 15.95
N LYS A 447 16.08 6.96 16.81
CA LYS A 447 14.93 7.76 16.39
C LYS A 447 15.32 8.90 15.46
N ASP A 448 16.40 9.60 15.75
CA ASP A 448 16.86 10.71 14.91
C ASP A 448 17.41 10.21 13.57
N VAL A 449 18.27 9.18 13.57
CA VAL A 449 18.85 8.62 12.34
C VAL A 449 17.80 7.97 11.45
N LEU A 450 16.92 7.14 12.01
CA LEU A 450 15.87 6.46 11.23
C LEU A 450 14.84 7.44 10.66
N ARG A 451 14.64 8.62 11.27
CA ARG A 451 13.77 9.66 10.72
C ARG A 451 14.34 10.21 9.41
N GLU A 452 15.61 10.58 9.40
CA GLU A 452 16.26 11.10 8.19
C GLU A 452 16.28 10.04 7.07
N LEU A 453 16.57 8.80 7.42
CA LEU A 453 16.54 7.69 6.46
C LEU A 453 15.12 7.41 5.95
N GLN A 454 14.09 7.50 6.80
CA GLN A 454 12.70 7.31 6.38
C GLN A 454 12.29 8.40 5.40
N ASN A 455 12.63 9.66 5.70
CA ASN A 455 12.35 10.78 4.82
C ASN A 455 13.01 10.59 3.45
N LEU A 456 14.27 10.13 3.43
CA LEU A 456 14.94 9.77 2.19
C LEU A 456 14.20 8.64 1.46
N SER A 457 13.87 7.55 2.16
CA SER A 457 13.15 6.40 1.58
C SER A 457 11.84 6.80 0.90
N LEU A 458 11.04 7.67 1.53
CA LEU A 458 9.80 8.20 0.94
C LEU A 458 10.05 9.03 -0.32
N LYS A 459 11.08 9.88 -0.32
CA LYS A 459 11.47 10.68 -1.49
C LYS A 459 11.92 9.82 -2.66
N LEU A 460 12.65 8.73 -2.39
CA LEU A 460 13.11 7.76 -3.39
C LEU A 460 11.96 6.96 -4.02
N GLN A 461 10.82 6.83 -3.33
CA GLN A 461 9.64 6.09 -3.78
C GLN A 461 8.57 6.98 -4.41
N CYS A 462 8.77 8.30 -4.45
CA CYS A 462 7.79 9.24 -5.00
C CYS A 462 7.78 9.17 -6.53
N LYS A 463 6.57 9.10 -7.12
CA LYS A 463 6.33 8.86 -8.56
C LYS A 463 6.92 9.92 -9.49
N GLN A 464 7.00 11.15 -9.00
CA GLN A 464 7.42 12.32 -9.77
C GLN A 464 8.89 12.70 -9.56
N THR A 465 9.63 11.98 -8.72
CA THR A 465 11.03 12.31 -8.42
C THR A 465 11.93 11.97 -9.60
N SER A 466 12.74 12.93 -10.07
CA SER A 466 13.79 12.69 -11.07
C SER A 466 15.06 12.10 -10.45
N LEU A 467 15.94 11.53 -11.28
CA LEU A 467 17.27 11.10 -10.80
C LEU A 467 18.09 12.24 -10.18
N VAL A 468 17.93 13.46 -10.69
CA VAL A 468 18.63 14.65 -10.18
C VAL A 468 18.11 15.02 -8.78
N ASP A 469 16.79 15.02 -8.58
CA ASP A 469 16.18 15.24 -7.27
C ASP A 469 16.65 14.21 -6.24
N VAL A 470 16.69 12.93 -6.66
CA VAL A 470 17.20 11.86 -5.80
C VAL A 470 18.64 12.12 -5.35
N SER A 471 19.53 12.51 -6.28
CA SER A 471 20.92 12.82 -5.94
C SER A 471 21.00 13.93 -4.88
N CYS A 472 20.22 15.00 -5.04
CA CYS A 472 20.14 16.07 -4.05
C CYS A 472 19.63 15.58 -2.69
N HIS A 473 18.60 14.73 -2.66
CA HIS A 473 18.05 14.21 -1.41
C HIS A 473 19.03 13.29 -0.67
N ILE A 474 19.80 12.47 -1.41
CA ILE A 474 20.85 11.63 -0.84
C ILE A 474 21.93 12.50 -0.21
N GLN A 475 22.43 13.50 -0.96
CA GLN A 475 23.47 14.41 -0.48
C GLN A 475 23.02 15.19 0.75
N GLN A 476 21.81 15.76 0.72
CA GLN A 476 21.20 16.44 1.87
C GLN A 476 21.15 15.53 3.11
N THR A 477 20.76 14.26 2.93
CA THR A 477 20.69 13.29 4.04
C THR A 477 22.09 13.01 4.61
N ILE A 478 23.10 12.87 3.74
CA ILE A 478 24.50 12.68 4.15
C ILE A 478 25.00 13.89 4.96
N ASP A 479 24.67 15.11 4.55
CA ASP A 479 25.11 16.33 5.22
C ASP A 479 24.46 16.46 6.60
N VAL A 480 23.16 16.18 6.71
CA VAL A 480 22.43 16.16 7.99
C VAL A 480 23.02 15.09 8.93
N LEU A 481 23.22 13.86 8.46
CA LEU A 481 23.83 12.80 9.28
C LEU A 481 25.27 13.14 9.68
N THR A 482 26.00 13.87 8.83
CA THR A 482 27.36 14.33 9.13
C THR A 482 27.34 15.37 10.25
N ALA A 483 26.44 16.36 10.19
CA ALA A 483 26.25 17.33 11.25
C ALA A 483 25.82 16.67 12.57
N MET A 484 25.02 15.60 12.51
CA MET A 484 24.54 14.86 13.69
C MET A 484 25.59 13.96 14.36
N LYS A 485 26.79 13.75 13.79
CA LYS A 485 27.82 12.87 14.37
C LYS A 485 28.18 13.27 15.81
N ALA A 486 28.48 14.56 16.01
CA ALA A 486 28.98 15.07 17.28
C ALA A 486 27.86 15.40 18.27
N SER A 487 26.85 16.16 17.86
CA SER A 487 25.79 16.67 18.75
C SER A 487 24.52 15.81 18.81
N GLY A 488 24.40 14.79 17.95
CA GLY A 488 23.14 14.09 17.75
C GLY A 488 22.03 14.98 17.18
N GLY A 489 20.83 14.40 17.04
CA GLY A 489 19.63 15.13 16.64
C GLY A 489 18.80 15.62 17.84
N LYS A 490 17.60 16.15 17.55
CA LYS A 490 16.69 16.71 18.56
C LYS A 490 16.33 15.73 19.67
N SER A 491 16.07 14.46 19.34
CA SER A 491 15.70 13.45 20.35
C SER A 491 16.90 13.10 21.22
N THR A 492 18.08 13.04 20.62
CA THR A 492 19.36 12.74 21.29
C THR A 492 19.70 13.82 22.31
N GLN A 493 19.63 15.10 21.93
CA GLN A 493 19.85 16.22 22.84
C GLN A 493 18.85 16.21 24.00
N LYS A 494 17.57 15.96 23.71
CA LYS A 494 16.53 15.82 24.74
C LYS A 494 16.82 14.65 25.68
N ALA A 495 17.29 13.52 25.17
CA ALA A 495 17.66 12.38 26.00
C ALA A 495 18.87 12.67 26.90
N GLU A 496 19.91 13.33 26.38
CA GLU A 496 21.09 13.71 27.14
C GLU A 496 20.75 14.65 28.31
N GLN A 497 19.89 15.65 28.08
CA GLN A 497 19.36 16.51 29.16
C GLN A 497 18.57 15.72 30.21
N ARG A 498 17.81 14.71 29.79
CA ARG A 498 16.96 13.93 30.71
C ARG A 498 17.77 12.92 31.51
N ILE A 499 18.81 12.36 30.90
CA ILE A 499 19.80 11.51 31.56
C ILE A 499 20.52 12.28 32.67
N SER A 500 20.89 13.55 32.47
CA SER A 500 21.53 14.34 33.54
C SER A 500 20.60 14.63 34.72
N THR A 501 19.29 14.73 34.48
CA THR A 501 18.28 14.88 35.55
C THR A 501 17.86 13.56 36.20
N GLY A 502 18.27 12.41 35.66
CA GLY A 502 17.84 11.08 36.16
C GLY A 502 16.37 10.72 35.89
N LEU A 503 15.62 11.55 35.17
CA LEU A 503 14.19 11.40 34.95
C LEU A 503 13.82 11.63 33.47
N PHE A 504 13.06 10.70 32.88
CA PHE A 504 12.51 10.84 31.54
C PHE A 504 11.02 10.51 31.51
N LYS A 505 10.19 11.53 31.23
CA LYS A 505 8.72 11.41 31.21
C LYS A 505 8.18 10.75 32.49
N ASP A 506 8.63 11.27 33.63
CA ASP A 506 8.22 10.82 34.98
C ASP A 506 8.62 9.36 35.31
N VAL A 507 9.55 8.79 34.54
CA VAL A 507 10.19 7.50 34.81
C VAL A 507 11.62 7.72 35.26
N GLU A 508 11.96 7.17 36.44
CA GLU A 508 13.32 7.18 36.97
C GLU A 508 14.26 6.32 36.12
N LEU A 509 15.46 6.85 35.85
CA LEU A 509 16.47 6.19 35.05
C LEU A 509 17.46 5.44 35.95
N SER A 510 17.82 4.23 35.55
CA SER A 510 18.77 3.38 36.26
C SER A 510 20.18 3.44 35.66
N GLU A 511 21.16 2.89 36.39
CA GLU A 511 22.57 2.84 35.99
C GLU A 511 22.82 2.38 34.54
N SER A 512 23.88 2.94 33.96
CA SER A 512 24.15 2.91 32.53
C SER A 512 24.66 1.56 32.06
N ARG A 513 24.12 1.09 30.93
CA ARG A 513 24.77 0.12 30.06
C ARG A 513 25.62 0.82 28.99
N PRO A 514 26.53 0.12 28.29
CA PRO A 514 27.18 0.67 27.11
C PRO A 514 26.14 1.06 26.04
N LYS A 515 26.22 2.31 25.58
CA LYS A 515 25.41 2.88 24.50
C LYS A 515 26.07 2.66 23.14
N ILE A 516 25.28 2.80 22.07
CA ILE A 516 25.73 2.86 20.69
C ILE A 516 26.76 3.98 20.57
N ASN A 517 27.91 3.66 19.95
CA ASN A 517 28.86 4.67 19.54
C ASN A 517 28.24 5.47 18.38
N ARG A 518 27.61 6.61 18.70
CA ARG A 518 26.91 7.48 17.75
C ARG A 518 27.80 7.91 16.58
N LEU A 519 29.06 8.24 16.85
CA LEU A 519 30.01 8.66 15.83
C LEU A 519 30.27 7.53 14.84
N GLN A 520 30.60 6.34 15.35
CA GLN A 520 30.79 5.15 14.51
C GLN A 520 29.52 4.79 13.74
N PHE A 521 28.35 4.87 14.38
CA PHE A 521 27.07 4.55 13.74
C PHE A 521 26.72 5.47 12.58
N ASN A 522 26.75 6.79 12.80
CA ASN A 522 26.51 7.75 11.73
C ASN A 522 27.56 7.63 10.62
N GLN A 523 28.83 7.44 10.98
CA GLN A 523 29.89 7.25 9.98
C GLN A 523 29.68 5.99 9.13
N SER A 524 29.28 4.87 9.74
CA SER A 524 28.98 3.62 9.04
C SER A 524 27.80 3.77 8.08
N ILE A 525 26.72 4.45 8.51
CA ILE A 525 25.59 4.81 7.64
C ILE A 525 26.05 5.68 6.47
N ILE A 526 26.79 6.77 6.73
CA ILE A 526 27.26 7.70 5.69
C ILE A 526 28.15 6.98 4.68
N ASN A 527 29.10 6.16 5.14
CA ASN A 527 29.97 5.36 4.28
C ASN A 527 29.15 4.40 3.42
N SER A 528 28.15 3.76 4.02
CA SER A 528 27.26 2.83 3.32
C SER A 528 26.40 3.54 2.27
N LEU A 529 25.85 4.72 2.58
CA LEU A 529 25.11 5.56 1.63
C LEU A 529 26.00 5.96 0.44
N LYS A 530 27.20 6.50 0.69
CA LYS A 530 28.14 6.88 -0.38
C LYS A 530 28.54 5.70 -1.26
N LYS A 531 28.74 4.53 -0.67
CA LYS A 531 29.11 3.29 -1.38
C LYS A 531 27.95 2.72 -2.20
N ARG A 532 26.75 2.71 -1.63
CA ARG A 532 25.56 2.05 -2.19
C ARG A 532 24.68 2.98 -3.00
N LEU A 533 24.89 4.29 -2.99
CA LEU A 533 24.12 5.26 -3.77
C LEU A 533 25.08 6.25 -4.47
N PRO A 534 26.07 5.77 -5.25
CA PRO A 534 26.93 6.66 -6.01
C PRO A 534 26.08 7.43 -7.01
N GLU A 535 26.41 8.70 -7.18
CA GLU A 535 25.86 9.51 -8.25
C GLU A 535 26.33 8.91 -9.58
N PRO A 536 25.44 8.37 -10.42
CA PRO A 536 25.85 7.82 -11.71
C PRO A 536 26.28 8.97 -12.64
N ASP A 537 27.18 8.70 -13.58
CA ASP A 537 27.59 9.67 -14.62
C ASP A 537 26.38 10.27 -15.34
N LEU A 538 25.31 9.46 -15.46
CA LEU A 538 24.01 9.87 -15.95
C LEU A 538 23.46 11.11 -15.22
N VAL A 539 23.53 11.19 -13.90
CA VAL A 539 23.03 12.37 -13.17
C VAL A 539 23.81 13.63 -13.54
N GLN A 540 25.13 13.55 -13.77
CA GLN A 540 25.87 14.72 -14.24
C GLN A 540 25.40 15.16 -15.62
N MET A 541 25.10 14.22 -16.52
CA MET A 541 24.52 14.52 -17.83
C MET A 541 23.13 15.17 -17.74
N LEU A 542 22.33 14.80 -16.73
CA LEU A 542 20.96 15.30 -16.56
C LEU A 542 20.90 16.65 -15.83
N LYS A 543 21.81 16.94 -14.90
CA LYS A 543 21.81 18.17 -14.08
C LYS A 543 21.63 19.47 -14.88
N PRO A 544 22.31 19.68 -16.02
CA PRO A 544 22.18 20.95 -16.75
C PRO A 544 20.80 21.19 -17.38
N LEU A 545 19.99 20.15 -17.55
CA LEU A 545 18.63 20.29 -18.06
C LEU A 545 17.69 20.93 -17.03
N ASP A 546 18.10 20.94 -15.76
CA ASP A 546 17.38 21.57 -14.67
C ASP A 546 17.94 22.96 -14.36
N LYS A 547 17.08 23.97 -14.52
CA LYS A 547 17.40 25.39 -14.32
C LYS A 547 17.92 25.70 -12.92
N ARG A 548 17.57 24.90 -11.90
CA ARG A 548 18.00 25.10 -10.51
C ARG A 548 19.52 25.03 -10.34
N PHE A 549 20.22 24.34 -11.24
CA PHE A 549 21.69 24.17 -11.17
C PHE A 549 22.45 25.20 -12.01
N TRP A 550 21.76 26.09 -12.73
CA TRP A 550 22.43 27.05 -13.59
C TRP A 550 23.19 28.10 -12.77
N PRO A 551 24.46 28.39 -13.11
CA PRO A 551 25.22 29.44 -12.44
C PRO A 551 24.50 30.78 -12.50
N GLN A 552 24.47 31.52 -11.38
CA GLN A 552 23.88 32.87 -11.35
C GLN A 552 24.70 33.88 -12.14
N GLN A 553 26.03 33.73 -12.12
CA GLN A 553 26.93 34.58 -12.90
C GLN A 553 26.83 34.29 -14.40
N HIS A 554 26.59 35.33 -15.20
CA HIS A 554 26.42 35.21 -16.65
C HIS A 554 27.64 34.56 -17.33
N SER A 555 28.86 34.99 -17.00
CA SER A 555 30.11 34.44 -17.56
C SER A 555 30.24 32.94 -17.35
N ALA A 556 29.94 32.45 -16.14
CA ALA A 556 29.94 31.01 -15.83
C ALA A 556 28.80 30.26 -16.55
N ARG A 557 27.67 30.92 -16.81
CA ARG A 557 26.51 30.31 -17.48
C ARG A 557 26.73 30.05 -18.97
N ILE A 558 27.55 30.84 -19.67
CA ILE A 558 27.72 30.77 -21.14
C ILE A 558 28.03 29.34 -21.62
N LEU A 559 29.05 28.71 -21.05
CA LEU A 559 29.49 27.35 -21.45
C LEU A 559 28.97 26.24 -20.52
N TYR A 560 28.29 26.59 -19.42
CA TYR A 560 27.77 25.61 -18.47
C TYR A 560 26.89 24.55 -19.14
N GLY A 561 27.18 23.28 -18.90
CA GLY A 561 26.33 22.15 -19.29
C GLY A 561 26.42 21.69 -20.74
N GLU A 562 27.19 22.37 -21.61
CA GLU A 562 27.24 22.02 -23.04
C GLU A 562 27.86 20.64 -23.30
N THR A 563 28.87 20.26 -22.50
CA THR A 563 29.54 18.95 -22.64
C THR A 563 28.61 17.82 -22.23
N GLU A 564 27.90 18.01 -21.13
CA GLU A 564 26.93 17.09 -20.55
C GLU A 564 25.73 16.89 -21.48
N VAL A 565 25.15 17.99 -22.00
CA VAL A 565 24.04 17.94 -22.96
C VAL A 565 24.47 17.23 -24.25
N ARG A 566 25.68 17.49 -24.75
CA ARG A 566 26.25 16.78 -25.90
C ARG A 566 26.39 15.28 -25.64
N ALA A 567 26.89 14.90 -24.46
CA ALA A 567 27.06 13.50 -24.07
C ALA A 567 25.71 12.79 -23.93
N LEU A 568 24.69 13.46 -23.38
CA LEU A 568 23.34 12.92 -23.30
C LEU A 568 22.72 12.72 -24.68
N ALA A 569 22.82 13.72 -25.57
CA ALA A 569 22.32 13.61 -26.94
C ALA A 569 22.93 12.41 -27.67
N LYS A 570 24.26 12.24 -27.60
CA LYS A 570 24.95 11.07 -28.17
C LYS A 570 24.47 9.75 -27.58
N THR A 571 24.27 9.71 -26.27
CA THR A 571 23.77 8.51 -25.56
C THR A 571 22.38 8.12 -26.06
N LEU A 572 21.52 9.10 -26.33
CA LEU A 572 20.14 8.90 -26.78
C LEU A 572 20.03 8.71 -28.31
N GLY A 573 21.10 8.99 -29.06
CA GLY A 573 21.11 8.97 -30.53
C GLY A 573 20.45 10.19 -31.17
N GLU A 574 20.42 11.32 -30.46
CA GLU A 574 19.89 12.60 -30.95
C GLU A 574 21.02 13.50 -31.50
N PRO A 575 20.72 14.47 -32.39
CA PRO A 575 21.73 15.35 -32.99
C PRO A 575 22.42 16.22 -31.93
N ASP A 576 23.69 15.93 -31.64
CA ASP A 576 24.42 16.51 -30.51
C ASP A 576 24.78 17.99 -30.70
N ARG A 577 25.05 18.41 -31.94
CA ARG A 577 25.26 19.82 -32.28
C ARG A 577 23.99 20.64 -32.08
N GLU A 578 22.87 20.18 -32.61
CA GLU A 578 21.57 20.85 -32.50
C GLU A 578 21.14 20.94 -31.02
N ALA A 579 21.30 19.86 -30.26
CA ALA A 579 21.01 19.85 -28.82
C ALA A 579 21.77 20.94 -28.05
N VAL A 580 23.05 21.16 -28.36
CA VAL A 580 23.87 22.18 -27.71
C VAL A 580 23.48 23.59 -28.15
N GLU A 581 23.19 23.79 -29.44
CA GLU A 581 22.73 25.09 -29.97
C GLU A 581 21.37 25.48 -29.37
N GLU A 582 20.39 24.56 -29.37
CA GLU A 582 19.08 24.77 -28.73
C GLU A 582 19.21 25.00 -27.21
N PHE A 583 20.08 24.25 -26.52
CA PHE A 583 20.33 24.44 -25.09
C PHE A 583 20.93 25.81 -24.78
N ARG A 584 21.85 26.30 -25.62
CA ARG A 584 22.45 27.62 -25.46
C ARG A 584 21.41 28.73 -25.62
N ASP A 585 20.58 28.63 -26.65
CA ASP A 585 19.49 29.58 -26.90
C ASP A 585 18.46 29.57 -25.75
N PHE A 586 18.05 28.40 -25.29
CA PHE A 586 17.16 28.22 -24.14
C PHE A 586 17.75 28.82 -22.85
N LYS A 587 19.03 28.53 -22.57
CA LYS A 587 19.73 28.92 -21.35
C LYS A 587 20.05 30.41 -21.27
N LEU A 588 20.46 31.03 -22.38
CA LEU A 588 20.96 32.40 -22.40
C LEU A 588 19.92 33.43 -22.84
N GLN A 589 19.01 33.04 -23.73
CA GLN A 589 18.02 33.95 -24.33
C GLN A 589 16.61 33.68 -23.83
N ASN A 590 16.42 32.66 -22.98
CA ASN A 590 15.11 32.21 -22.48
C ASN A 590 14.10 31.94 -23.62
N ARG A 591 14.60 31.51 -24.78
CA ARG A 591 13.78 31.03 -25.89
C ARG A 591 13.08 29.74 -25.50
N ALA A 592 11.97 29.41 -26.16
CA ALA A 592 11.37 28.09 -26.04
C ALA A 592 12.39 27.01 -26.48
N PRO A 593 12.45 25.86 -25.79
CA PRO A 593 13.34 24.78 -26.17
C PRO A 593 12.91 24.22 -27.54
N GLY A 594 13.89 23.93 -28.39
CA GLY A 594 13.62 23.26 -29.66
C GLY A 594 13.32 21.76 -29.47
N LYS A 595 13.04 21.07 -30.58
CA LYS A 595 12.52 19.70 -30.54
C LYS A 595 13.52 18.73 -29.92
N THR A 596 14.81 18.90 -30.23
CA THR A 596 15.87 18.02 -29.74
C THR A 596 16.04 18.21 -28.24
N LEU A 597 16.09 19.45 -27.75
CA LEU A 597 16.19 19.75 -26.34
C LEU A 597 14.97 19.31 -25.53
N VAL A 598 13.75 19.47 -26.07
CA VAL A 598 12.53 18.94 -25.43
C VAL A 598 12.64 17.44 -25.22
N LYS A 599 13.11 16.66 -26.21
CA LYS A 599 13.33 15.23 -26.02
C LYS A 599 14.33 14.93 -24.91
N LEU A 600 15.43 15.66 -24.84
CA LEU A 600 16.43 15.49 -23.77
C LEU A 600 15.83 15.81 -22.39
N GLN A 601 15.01 16.85 -22.29
CA GLN A 601 14.29 17.22 -21.07
C GLN A 601 13.29 16.13 -20.68
N THR A 602 12.48 15.62 -21.61
CA THR A 602 11.58 14.49 -21.36
C THR A 602 12.37 13.24 -20.94
N ALA A 603 13.48 12.91 -21.60
CA ALA A 603 14.36 11.80 -21.23
C ALA A 603 14.81 11.88 -19.76
N SER A 604 15.15 13.09 -19.30
CA SER A 604 15.59 13.32 -17.91
C SER A 604 14.54 12.92 -16.88
N LEU A 605 13.26 13.07 -17.22
CA LEU A 605 12.13 12.67 -16.38
C LEU A 605 11.75 11.20 -16.60
N THR A 606 12.02 10.65 -17.79
CA THR A 606 11.77 9.25 -18.14
C THR A 606 12.73 8.29 -17.42
N TYR A 607 13.96 8.70 -17.10
CA TYR A 607 14.86 7.87 -16.29
C TYR A 607 14.31 7.63 -14.88
N LEU A 608 14.13 6.35 -14.52
CA LEU A 608 13.45 5.97 -13.29
C LEU A 608 14.44 5.74 -12.13
N PRO A 609 14.26 6.39 -10.96
CA PRO A 609 15.15 6.19 -9.81
C PRO A 609 14.89 4.91 -9.01
N SER A 610 13.66 4.37 -9.04
CA SER A 610 13.26 3.29 -8.14
C SER A 610 12.16 2.42 -8.74
N SER A 611 12.23 1.12 -8.47
CA SER A 611 11.17 0.15 -8.78
C SER A 611 9.99 0.16 -7.79
N ALA A 612 9.78 1.24 -7.04
CA ALA A 612 8.73 1.33 -6.02
C ALA A 612 7.29 1.12 -6.56
N GLU A 613 7.05 1.43 -7.83
CA GLU A 613 5.77 1.13 -8.50
C GLU A 613 5.49 -0.37 -8.56
N CYS A 614 6.52 -1.20 -8.72
CA CYS A 614 6.36 -2.65 -8.72
C CYS A 614 5.89 -3.17 -7.36
N GLU A 615 6.43 -2.65 -6.25
CA GLU A 615 5.97 -3.00 -4.90
C GLU A 615 4.51 -2.58 -4.66
N THR A 616 4.12 -1.42 -5.21
CA THR A 616 2.73 -0.93 -5.17
C THR A 616 1.83 -1.84 -6.01
N GLY A 617 2.27 -2.24 -7.20
CA GLY A 617 1.57 -3.18 -8.06
C GLY A 617 1.37 -4.55 -7.42
N PHE A 618 2.40 -5.12 -6.79
CA PHE A 618 2.23 -6.36 -6.02
C PHE A 618 1.31 -6.20 -4.79
N SER A 619 1.22 -5.00 -4.23
CA SER A 619 0.23 -4.71 -3.18
C SER A 619 -1.20 -4.69 -3.75
N ALA A 620 -1.40 -4.16 -4.95
CA ALA A 620 -2.67 -4.21 -5.68
C ALA A 620 -3.03 -5.65 -6.07
N VAL A 621 -2.06 -6.46 -6.50
CA VAL A 621 -2.24 -7.90 -6.76
C VAL A 621 -2.77 -8.60 -5.52
N ASN A 622 -2.12 -8.43 -4.36
CA ASN A 622 -2.55 -9.06 -3.11
C ASN A 622 -3.95 -8.60 -2.64
N SER A 623 -4.34 -7.37 -3.00
CA SER A 623 -5.66 -6.80 -2.70
C SER A 623 -6.74 -7.32 -3.65
N THR A 624 -6.38 -7.63 -4.89
CA THR A 624 -7.27 -8.12 -5.95
C THR A 624 -7.45 -9.64 -5.85
N ASP A 625 -6.33 -10.37 -5.84
CA ASP A 625 -6.22 -11.81 -5.74
C ASP A 625 -5.59 -12.20 -4.39
N SER A 626 -6.43 -12.32 -3.35
CA SER A 626 -6.00 -12.66 -1.99
C SER A 626 -6.09 -14.16 -1.73
N LYS A 627 -5.33 -14.67 -0.74
CA LYS A 627 -5.33 -16.11 -0.34
C LYS A 627 -6.71 -16.67 0.04
N TYR A 628 -7.65 -15.80 0.39
CA TYR A 628 -9.00 -16.14 0.83
C TYR A 628 -10.06 -15.95 -0.27
N ARG A 629 -9.67 -15.48 -1.46
CA ARG A 629 -10.52 -15.34 -2.66
C ARG A 629 -10.22 -16.49 -3.63
N ASN A 630 -11.13 -16.71 -4.59
CA ASN A 630 -10.85 -17.61 -5.71
C ASN A 630 -9.69 -17.03 -6.52
N LYS A 631 -8.62 -17.82 -6.69
CA LYS A 631 -7.46 -17.48 -7.52
C LYS A 631 -7.92 -17.11 -8.93
N LEU A 632 -7.56 -15.91 -9.39
CA LEU A 632 -7.86 -15.49 -10.76
C LEU A 632 -6.91 -16.19 -11.74
N ARG A 633 -7.36 -16.37 -12.98
CA ARG A 633 -6.44 -16.74 -14.06
C ARG A 633 -5.51 -15.56 -14.31
N GLU A 634 -4.25 -15.84 -14.65
CA GLU A 634 -3.23 -14.82 -14.95
C GLU A 634 -3.76 -13.72 -15.87
N GLN A 635 -4.36 -14.08 -17.02
CA GLN A 635 -4.88 -13.12 -17.98
C GLN A 635 -6.01 -12.25 -17.41
N SER A 636 -6.86 -12.81 -16.54
CA SER A 636 -7.92 -12.05 -15.87
C SER A 636 -7.37 -11.12 -14.80
N LEU A 637 -6.38 -11.57 -14.03
CA LEU A 637 -5.68 -10.75 -13.04
C LEU A 637 -4.96 -9.57 -13.72
N SER A 638 -4.20 -9.86 -14.77
CA SER A 638 -3.51 -8.87 -15.59
C SER A 638 -4.46 -7.84 -16.18
N SER A 639 -5.56 -8.27 -16.80
CA SER A 639 -6.54 -7.36 -17.41
C SER A 639 -7.24 -6.49 -16.36
N LEU A 640 -7.60 -7.08 -15.21
CA LEU A 640 -8.23 -6.35 -14.12
C LEU A 640 -7.29 -5.30 -13.53
N LEU A 641 -6.03 -5.66 -13.26
CA LEU A 641 -5.02 -4.71 -12.77
C LEU A 641 -4.73 -3.62 -13.79
N PHE A 642 -4.72 -3.94 -15.08
CA PHE A 642 -4.51 -2.94 -16.13
C PHE A 642 -5.61 -1.89 -16.15
N VAL A 643 -6.88 -2.32 -16.03
CA VAL A 643 -8.02 -1.39 -15.95
C VAL A 643 -8.02 -0.62 -14.63
N ASP A 644 -7.75 -1.29 -13.50
CA ASP A 644 -7.76 -0.67 -12.16
C ASP A 644 -6.64 0.36 -11.97
N LEU A 645 -5.43 0.05 -12.43
CA LEU A 645 -4.25 0.89 -12.19
C LEU A 645 -4.08 2.01 -13.22
N ASN A 646 -4.57 1.83 -14.45
CA ASN A 646 -4.41 2.82 -15.53
C ASN A 646 -5.72 3.46 -15.99
N GLY A 647 -6.87 2.86 -15.67
CA GLY A 647 -8.17 3.37 -16.09
C GLY A 647 -8.57 4.65 -15.35
N PRO A 648 -9.55 5.40 -15.89
CA PRO A 648 -10.10 6.53 -15.17
C PRO A 648 -10.83 6.06 -13.90
N PRO A 649 -11.03 6.97 -12.93
CA PRO A 649 -12.03 6.77 -11.89
C PRO A 649 -13.37 6.39 -12.52
N LEU A 650 -14.15 5.55 -11.82
CA LEU A 650 -15.40 5.01 -12.37
C LEU A 650 -16.38 6.11 -12.78
N GLU A 651 -16.35 7.25 -12.10
CA GLU A 651 -17.19 8.43 -12.40
C GLU A 651 -16.84 9.09 -13.75
N GLN A 652 -15.64 8.85 -14.28
CA GLN A 652 -15.12 9.41 -15.53
C GLN A 652 -14.97 8.34 -16.62
N PHE A 653 -15.32 7.08 -16.33
CA PHE A 653 -15.22 6.00 -17.30
C PHE A 653 -16.33 6.09 -18.36
N ASP A 654 -15.94 6.25 -19.62
CA ASP A 654 -16.86 6.13 -20.76
C ASP A 654 -16.81 4.70 -21.35
N PRO A 655 -17.86 3.88 -21.15
CA PRO A 655 -17.90 2.53 -21.69
C PRO A 655 -18.22 2.47 -23.19
N LEU A 656 -18.73 3.55 -23.80
CA LEU A 656 -19.32 3.50 -25.14
C LEU A 656 -18.33 3.08 -26.25
N PRO A 657 -17.08 3.55 -26.27
CA PRO A 657 -16.09 3.11 -27.26
C PRO A 657 -15.84 1.59 -27.19
N PHE A 658 -15.68 1.06 -25.98
CA PHE A 658 -15.43 -0.36 -25.73
C PHE A 658 -16.64 -1.23 -26.08
N VAL A 659 -17.86 -0.79 -25.76
CA VAL A 659 -19.09 -1.48 -26.17
C VAL A 659 -19.20 -1.50 -27.70
N SER A 660 -18.86 -0.39 -28.37
CA SER A 660 -18.87 -0.34 -29.83
C SER A 660 -17.83 -1.30 -30.43
N SER A 661 -16.61 -1.38 -29.91
CA SER A 661 -15.60 -2.30 -30.42
C SER A 661 -15.91 -3.76 -30.09
N TRP A 662 -16.50 -4.03 -28.93
CA TRP A 662 -17.00 -5.35 -28.53
C TRP A 662 -18.04 -5.90 -29.53
N ILE A 663 -19.03 -5.07 -29.91
CA ILE A 663 -20.04 -5.46 -30.90
C ILE A 663 -19.40 -5.65 -32.29
N LYS A 664 -18.46 -4.77 -32.69
CA LYS A 664 -17.74 -4.89 -33.97
C LYS A 664 -16.88 -6.15 -34.04
N ALA A 665 -16.34 -6.61 -32.92
CA ALA A 665 -15.61 -7.87 -32.81
C ALA A 665 -16.54 -9.12 -32.87
N GLY A 666 -17.85 -8.93 -33.05
CA GLY A 666 -18.82 -10.02 -33.23
C GLY A 666 -19.45 -10.53 -31.94
N HIS A 667 -19.15 -9.89 -30.79
CA HIS A 667 -19.78 -10.27 -29.53
C HIS A 667 -21.22 -9.75 -29.44
N ARG A 668 -22.07 -10.48 -28.70
CA ARG A 668 -23.51 -10.17 -28.58
C ARG A 668 -23.74 -8.94 -27.68
N PRO A 669 -24.55 -7.95 -28.10
CA PRO A 669 -25.01 -6.87 -27.23
C PRO A 669 -25.93 -7.41 -26.11
N SER A 670 -25.98 -6.74 -24.96
CA SER A 670 -26.82 -7.16 -23.81
C SER A 670 -28.33 -7.01 -24.09
N THR A 671 -28.67 -6.12 -25.03
CA THR A 671 -30.00 -5.89 -25.59
C THR A 671 -30.14 -6.60 -26.93
N SER A 672 -30.45 -7.91 -26.89
CA SER A 672 -31.38 -8.38 -27.91
C SER A 672 -32.69 -7.62 -27.63
N TRP A 673 -32.90 -6.58 -28.45
CA TRP A 673 -33.99 -5.61 -28.55
C TRP A 673 -33.74 -4.20 -27.96
N VAL A 674 -33.72 -3.26 -28.93
CA VAL A 674 -34.02 -1.82 -28.90
C VAL A 674 -32.85 -0.82 -28.91
N THR A 675 -33.01 0.05 -29.91
CA THR A 675 -32.23 1.14 -30.47
C THR A 675 -32.28 2.46 -29.68
N GLY A 676 -31.16 3.19 -29.68
CA GLY A 676 -31.14 4.64 -29.91
C GLY A 676 -31.16 5.57 -28.70
N ARG A 677 -30.02 6.26 -28.44
CA ARG A 677 -29.83 7.71 -28.65
C ARG A 677 -28.40 8.10 -28.25
N LYS A 678 -27.73 8.90 -29.10
CA LYS A 678 -26.45 9.56 -28.81
C LYS A 678 -26.70 10.88 -28.09
N ALA A 679 -25.89 11.19 -27.07
CA ALA A 679 -25.71 12.53 -26.55
C ALA A 679 -24.28 13.02 -26.87
N LYS A 680 -24.15 14.32 -27.17
CA LYS A 680 -22.90 15.00 -27.55
C LYS A 680 -22.08 15.43 -26.32
N THR A 681 -20.78 15.48 -26.57
CA THR A 681 -19.62 15.86 -25.74
C THR A 681 -19.51 17.35 -25.41
N GLU A 682 -18.92 17.68 -24.26
CA GLU A 682 -18.01 18.81 -24.05
C GLU A 682 -16.87 18.42 -23.06
N ASP A 683 -15.66 18.91 -23.34
CA ASP A 683 -14.32 18.56 -22.80
C ASP A 683 -13.90 19.50 -21.63
N PRO A 684 -13.29 18.98 -20.54
CA PRO A 684 -11.87 19.31 -20.31
C PRO A 684 -11.02 18.13 -19.76
N ARG A 685 -9.88 17.87 -20.43
CA ARG A 685 -8.97 16.71 -20.32
C ARG A 685 -8.17 16.55 -19.01
N PRO A 686 -8.15 15.30 -18.47
CA PRO A 686 -7.03 14.69 -17.73
C PRO A 686 -6.46 13.41 -18.40
N LEU A 687 -5.26 12.97 -17.98
CA LEU A 687 -4.39 11.91 -18.53
C LEU A 687 -5.07 10.61 -19.07
N TRP A 688 -6.17 10.17 -18.47
CA TRP A 688 -6.91 8.97 -18.90
C TRP A 688 -7.55 9.11 -20.29
N SER A 689 -7.75 10.32 -20.80
CA SER A 689 -8.33 10.56 -22.14
C SER A 689 -7.46 10.00 -23.29
N LEU A 690 -6.20 9.69 -23.00
CA LEU A 690 -5.25 9.14 -23.95
C LEU A 690 -5.34 7.61 -24.07
N LEU A 691 -6.06 6.95 -23.15
CA LEU A 691 -6.17 5.48 -23.06
C LEU A 691 -7.53 4.91 -23.51
N ILE A 692 -8.56 5.74 -23.76
CA ILE A 692 -9.90 5.34 -24.25
C ILE A 692 -10.16 5.77 -25.69
#